data_AF-A0A535IT14-F1
#
_entry.id   AF-A0A535IT14-F1
#
_cell.length_a   1.000
_cell.length_b   1.000
_cell.length_c   1.000
_cell.angle_alpha   90.00
_cell.angle_beta   90.00
_cell.angle_gamma   90.00
#
_symmetry.space_group_name_H-M   'P 1'
#
loop_
_entity.id
_entity.type
_entity.pdbx_description
1 polymer ?
#
loop_
_entity_poly.entity_id
_entity_poly.type
_entity_poly.pdbx_seq_one_letter_code
_entity_poly.pdbx_strand_id
1 'polypeptide(L)'
;MALILPAYAKLNLTLDVTGRRPNGYHDIDSVMQTISLHDLVLVERTDCRVFEVVGPAIEGENLILKAARELEGRVSRQLPFTIRLFKRIPMGAGLGGGSADAAAFLKAANLLYALKLSSGELVEVATAVGQDVPFFLEGGTARATGLGSTVSALPPVPSNWRFLVVDPPIEISTRAVYEAVDGGAPSAHRTPALIAALDAPTLTLPQRGRELPALPQRGREISQGEGNARAHDEWNRRRAVRRLCQPPGCGVGARSRARTGVSSVAVPADPGRGLMRARLGVRGTAALWAGKLTASLSRGLRRGGGTTLPGDVSRWVDPAILTKLSRSLTDGSIVVTGTNGKTTTAALVRHILEAEGRQAVANQAGANLIFGVTAAVLNRTSWRGTVPATVGLFEIDEASLPRLVEEVAPGTIVVTNLFRDQLDRYGELETTAAHIRRALVKGPEGMTAVLNADDPMVAALGDDLPRVIYAGLDDASLLQPELSHGADAKFCPRCGSAFVFEGVYFGHVGHYHCPRGDFARPIPDIRATSVSIEGMERMRLRVTDGSQEAGVLVPLSGLYNAYNIVMALAAAKAMGVPLARSAAALRDFTPAFGRMERTVIDGRPAVLLLAKNPTGFNEVLRTAIQFGHARSFLIALNDRIADGQDVSWIWDVDFEQLKDVAQHIVVSGDRALDLR
;
A
#
# COMPACT_ATOMS: atom_id res chain seq x y z
N MET A 1 15.48 -23.00 16.64
CA MET A 1 14.56 -22.43 17.67
C MET A 1 14.46 -20.95 17.40
N ALA A 2 13.25 -20.42 17.33
CA ALA A 2 13.00 -19.03 16.98
C ALA A 2 12.09 -18.37 18.01
N LEU A 3 12.31 -17.08 18.28
CA LEU A 3 11.48 -16.25 19.13
C LEU A 3 10.94 -15.08 18.31
N ILE A 4 9.67 -14.75 18.53
CA ILE A 4 9.03 -13.55 17.99
C ILE A 4 8.73 -12.65 19.17
N LEU A 5 9.23 -11.43 19.14
CA LEU A 5 8.99 -10.44 20.19
C LEU A 5 8.40 -9.17 19.60
N PRO A 6 7.34 -8.60 20.22
CA PRO A 6 6.90 -7.26 19.90
C PRO A 6 7.91 -6.24 20.43
N ALA A 7 8.29 -5.29 19.58
CA ALA A 7 9.11 -4.13 19.91
C ALA A 7 8.22 -2.89 19.96
N TYR A 8 7.62 -2.62 21.12
CA TYR A 8 6.67 -1.52 21.32
C TYR A 8 7.34 -0.15 21.18
N ALA A 9 6.66 0.78 20.51
CA ALA A 9 7.04 2.19 20.44
C ALA A 9 6.86 2.87 21.80
N LYS A 10 7.48 4.04 21.96
CA LYS A 10 7.31 4.90 23.15
C LYS A 10 6.81 6.29 22.81
N LEU A 11 6.20 6.92 23.81
CA LEU A 11 5.93 8.35 23.87
C LEU A 11 6.71 8.95 25.04
N ASN A 12 7.24 10.16 24.86
CA ASN A 12 7.66 11.01 25.98
C ASN A 12 6.44 11.85 26.40
N LEU A 13 5.77 11.45 27.47
CA LEU A 13 4.61 12.19 28.00
C LEU A 13 5.02 13.55 28.58
N THR A 14 6.23 13.62 29.10
CA THR A 14 6.89 14.86 29.50
C THR A 14 8.35 14.86 29.03
N LEU A 15 8.92 16.05 28.89
CA LEU A 15 10.34 16.24 28.67
C LEU A 15 10.74 17.57 29.32
N ASP A 16 11.52 17.47 30.38
CA ASP A 16 12.13 18.57 31.11
C ASP A 16 13.64 18.55 30.82
N VAL A 17 14.21 19.65 30.33
CA VAL A 17 15.65 19.83 30.14
C VAL A 17 16.20 20.51 31.39
N THR A 18 16.94 19.76 32.19
CA THR A 18 17.36 20.17 33.54
C THR A 18 18.71 20.88 33.56
N GLY A 19 19.51 20.75 32.50
CA GLY A 19 20.79 21.46 32.38
C GLY A 19 21.59 21.04 31.15
N ARG A 20 22.62 21.82 30.83
CA ARG A 20 23.58 21.50 29.76
C ARG A 20 24.89 21.02 30.36
N ARG A 21 25.41 19.91 29.84
CA ARG A 21 26.69 19.32 30.24
C ARG A 21 27.86 19.96 29.49
N PRO A 22 29.09 19.94 30.05
CA PRO A 22 30.28 20.47 29.40
C PRO A 22 30.62 19.81 28.04
N ASN A 23 30.18 18.57 27.83
CA ASN A 23 30.37 17.83 26.59
C ASN A 23 29.34 18.18 25.50
N GLY A 24 28.49 19.19 25.72
CA GLY A 24 27.52 19.68 24.74
C GLY A 24 26.17 18.95 24.74
N TYR A 25 25.99 17.91 25.56
CA TYR A 25 24.71 17.21 25.75
C TYR A 25 23.87 17.87 26.84
N HIS A 26 22.60 17.48 26.95
CA HIS A 26 21.67 18.00 27.95
C HIS A 26 21.21 16.90 28.89
N ASP A 27 21.14 17.24 30.18
CA ASP A 27 20.43 16.43 31.16
C ASP A 27 18.93 16.63 30.99
N ILE A 28 18.20 15.52 31.00
CA ILE A 28 16.75 15.46 30.87
C ILE A 28 16.12 14.77 32.08
N ASP A 29 14.83 15.07 32.28
CA ASP A 29 13.91 14.37 33.16
C ASP A 29 12.60 14.16 32.40
N SER A 30 12.25 12.90 32.10
CA SER A 30 11.15 12.57 31.19
C SER A 30 10.34 11.39 31.71
N VAL A 31 9.00 11.48 31.62
CA VAL A 31 8.12 10.31 31.75
C VAL A 31 7.93 9.70 30.37
N MET A 32 8.34 8.44 30.22
CA MET A 32 8.20 7.65 29.00
C MET A 32 7.11 6.60 29.18
N GLN A 33 6.36 6.33 28.10
CA GLN A 33 5.27 5.36 28.06
C GLN A 33 5.34 4.50 26.80
N THR A 34 5.37 3.17 26.94
CA THR A 34 5.18 2.27 25.79
C THR A 34 3.74 2.29 25.29
N ILE A 35 3.53 2.23 23.98
CA ILE A 35 2.19 2.18 23.37
C ILE A 35 1.99 0.89 22.56
N SER A 36 0.75 0.60 22.17
CA SER A 36 0.40 -0.62 21.42
C SER A 36 0.99 -0.66 20.01
N LEU A 37 1.40 0.47 19.42
CA LEU A 37 2.15 0.51 18.16
C LEU A 37 3.50 -0.19 18.36
N HIS A 38 3.83 -1.18 17.52
CA HIS A 38 5.06 -1.97 17.69
C HIS A 38 5.57 -2.55 16.37
N ASP A 39 6.86 -2.85 16.32
CA ASP A 39 7.47 -3.73 15.31
C ASP A 39 7.39 -5.18 15.77
N LEU A 40 7.63 -6.14 14.87
CA LEU A 40 7.84 -7.55 15.24
C LEU A 40 9.25 -7.97 14.87
N VAL A 41 9.98 -8.46 15.87
CA VAL A 41 11.35 -8.97 15.69
C VAL A 41 11.31 -10.49 15.83
N LEU A 42 11.45 -11.20 14.71
CA LEU A 42 11.71 -12.63 14.69
C LEU A 42 13.22 -12.85 14.74
N VAL A 43 13.69 -13.56 15.76
CA VAL A 43 15.09 -13.98 15.90
C VAL A 43 15.15 -15.49 15.90
N GLU A 44 15.90 -16.05 14.98
CA GLU A 44 16.18 -17.48 14.91
C GLU A 44 17.67 -17.73 15.12
N ARG A 45 17.99 -18.71 15.97
CA ARG A 45 19.37 -19.19 16.10
C ARG A 45 19.71 -20.07 14.89
N THR A 46 20.70 -19.66 14.12
CA THR A 46 21.16 -20.33 12.88
C THR A 46 22.69 -20.39 12.86
N ASP A 47 23.27 -20.94 11.79
CA ASP A 47 24.74 -21.07 11.65
C ASP A 47 25.38 -19.88 10.92
N CYS A 48 24.59 -18.96 10.37
CA CYS A 48 25.05 -17.80 9.63
C CYS A 48 24.26 -16.54 10.02
N ARG A 49 24.81 -15.35 9.73
CA ARG A 49 24.11 -14.09 9.99
C ARG A 49 23.29 -13.69 8.77
N VAL A 50 21.97 -13.62 8.95
CA VAL A 50 21.04 -13.13 7.93
C VAL A 50 20.17 -12.06 8.57
N PHE A 51 19.99 -10.93 7.89
CA PHE A 51 19.12 -9.85 8.33
C PHE A 51 18.18 -9.46 7.20
N GLU A 52 16.88 -9.65 7.42
CA GLU A 52 15.83 -9.31 6.47
C GLU A 52 14.89 -8.28 7.10
N VAL A 53 14.50 -7.27 6.32
CA VAL A 53 13.52 -6.26 6.73
C VAL A 53 12.32 -6.36 5.81
N VAL A 54 11.14 -6.39 6.40
CA VAL A 54 9.85 -6.29 5.72
C VAL A 54 9.19 -5.00 6.23
N GLY A 55 9.03 -4.00 5.35
CA GLY A 55 8.49 -2.69 5.71
C GLY A 55 9.40 -1.54 5.23
N PRO A 56 9.30 -0.34 5.84
CA PRO A 56 10.15 0.80 5.51
C PRO A 56 11.64 0.45 5.59
N ALA A 57 12.44 1.03 4.69
CA ALA A 57 13.88 0.85 4.71
C ALA A 57 14.48 1.46 6.00
N ILE A 58 15.47 0.79 6.58
CA ILE A 58 16.24 1.34 7.70
C ILE A 58 17.28 2.31 7.11
N GLU A 59 17.15 3.59 7.44
CA GLU A 59 18.15 4.61 7.13
C GLU A 59 19.11 4.77 8.32
N GLY A 60 20.42 4.87 8.04
CA GLY A 60 21.46 5.00 9.07
C GLY A 60 21.97 3.68 9.65
N GLU A 61 22.54 3.74 10.87
CA GLU A 61 23.08 2.56 11.55
C GLU A 61 21.95 1.68 12.13
N ASN A 62 21.95 0.41 11.77
CA ASN A 62 20.99 -0.56 12.31
C ASN A 62 21.34 -0.95 13.75
N LEU A 63 20.53 -0.49 14.71
CA LEU A 63 20.75 -0.72 16.13
C LEU A 63 20.64 -2.19 16.55
N ILE A 64 19.92 -3.06 15.81
CA ILE A 64 19.95 -4.51 16.06
C ILE A 64 21.36 -5.06 15.80
N LEU A 65 21.98 -4.67 14.68
CA LEU A 65 23.33 -5.13 14.34
C LEU A 65 24.39 -4.53 15.28
N LYS A 66 24.15 -3.33 15.80
CA LYS A 66 24.95 -2.77 16.90
C LYS A 66 24.77 -3.57 18.19
N ALA A 67 23.53 -3.85 18.59
CA ALA A 67 23.21 -4.68 19.76
C ALA A 67 23.83 -6.08 19.69
N ALA A 68 23.82 -6.71 18.51
CA ALA A 68 24.52 -7.95 18.29
C ALA A 68 26.02 -7.84 18.58
N ARG A 69 26.70 -6.81 18.05
CA ARG A 69 28.13 -6.60 18.28
C ARG A 69 28.46 -6.36 19.76
N GLU A 70 27.68 -5.50 20.43
CA GLU A 70 27.88 -5.21 21.86
C GLU A 70 27.64 -6.44 22.73
N LEU A 71 26.58 -7.21 22.44
CA LEU A 71 26.27 -8.44 23.17
C LEU A 71 27.37 -9.50 22.98
N GLU A 72 27.85 -9.69 21.74
CA GLU A 72 28.95 -10.62 21.44
C GLU A 72 30.26 -10.22 22.12
N GLY A 73 30.55 -8.92 22.19
CA GLY A 73 31.68 -8.39 22.94
C GLY A 73 31.56 -8.73 24.43
N ARG A 74 30.38 -8.50 25.02
CA ARG A 74 30.10 -8.82 26.43
C ARG A 74 30.28 -10.30 26.75
N VAL A 75 29.82 -11.20 25.87
CA VAL A 75 29.94 -12.66 26.10
C VAL A 75 31.19 -13.30 25.48
N SER A 76 32.04 -12.49 24.84
CA SER A 76 33.29 -12.92 24.18
C SER A 76 33.10 -14.11 23.23
N ARG A 77 31.97 -14.14 22.52
CA ARG A 77 31.59 -15.25 21.64
C ARG A 77 30.66 -14.76 20.54
N GLN A 78 30.80 -15.33 19.34
CA GLN A 78 29.87 -15.09 18.24
C GLN A 78 28.51 -15.78 18.44
N LEU A 79 27.46 -15.06 18.07
CA LEU A 79 26.06 -15.45 18.16
C LEU A 79 25.45 -15.37 16.74
N PRO A 80 25.55 -16.41 15.91
CA PRO A 80 24.95 -16.42 14.57
C PRO A 80 23.41 -16.44 14.59
N PHE A 81 22.76 -15.59 13.80
CA PHE A 81 21.30 -15.50 13.82
C PHE A 81 20.72 -15.15 12.47
N THR A 82 19.48 -15.57 12.26
CA THR A 82 18.61 -15.02 11.22
C THR A 82 17.60 -14.12 11.89
N ILE A 83 17.54 -12.85 11.46
CA ILE A 83 16.57 -11.88 11.94
C ILE A 83 15.64 -11.50 10.80
N ARG A 84 14.33 -11.54 11.07
CA ARG A 84 13.32 -10.91 10.23
C ARG A 84 12.64 -9.83 11.03
N LEU A 85 12.81 -8.59 10.61
CA LEU A 85 12.19 -7.42 11.20
C LEU A 85 10.97 -7.02 10.37
N PHE A 86 9.79 -7.04 10.98
CA PHE A 86 8.57 -6.48 10.40
C PHE A 86 8.39 -5.06 10.95
N LYS A 87 8.78 -4.07 10.14
CA LYS A 87 8.85 -2.66 10.53
C LYS A 87 7.54 -1.95 10.23
N ARG A 88 6.96 -1.34 11.27
CA ARG A 88 5.69 -0.59 11.32
C ARG A 88 5.83 0.75 12.06
N ILE A 89 6.74 0.88 13.03
CA ILE A 89 6.99 2.14 13.72
C ILE A 89 7.64 3.13 12.75
N PRO A 90 7.06 4.34 12.55
CA PRO A 90 7.66 5.36 11.71
C PRO A 90 9.07 5.77 12.16
N MET A 91 9.95 5.97 11.19
CA MET A 91 11.34 6.39 11.42
C MET A 91 11.40 7.91 11.67
N GLY A 92 12.36 8.36 12.47
CA GLY A 92 12.56 9.80 12.73
C GLY A 92 11.51 10.48 13.63
N ALA A 93 10.40 9.81 13.94
CA ALA A 93 9.25 10.35 14.68
C ALA A 93 9.45 10.50 16.20
N GLY A 94 10.66 10.25 16.73
CA GLY A 94 10.91 10.25 18.19
C GLY A 94 10.25 9.08 18.96
N LEU A 95 9.68 8.10 18.26
CA LEU A 95 8.96 6.96 18.83
C LEU A 95 9.87 5.82 19.33
N GLY A 96 11.17 5.94 19.12
CA GLY A 96 12.17 4.99 19.60
C GLY A 96 12.17 3.62 18.91
N GLY A 97 11.61 3.50 17.70
CA GLY A 97 11.46 2.20 17.03
C GLY A 97 12.77 1.41 16.89
N GLY A 98 13.87 2.04 16.44
CA GLY A 98 15.16 1.35 16.34
C GLY A 98 15.73 0.90 17.68
N SER A 99 15.47 1.65 18.76
CA SER A 99 15.88 1.29 20.11
C SER A 99 15.04 0.14 20.67
N ALA A 100 13.74 0.13 20.39
CA ALA A 100 12.82 -0.95 20.74
C ALA A 100 13.21 -2.26 20.05
N ASP A 101 13.54 -2.20 18.76
CA ASP A 101 14.02 -3.32 17.95
C ASP A 101 15.29 -3.95 18.55
N ALA A 102 16.25 -3.11 18.92
CA ALA A 102 17.50 -3.54 19.55
C ALA A 102 17.26 -4.22 20.90
N ALA A 103 16.41 -3.65 21.75
CA ALA A 103 16.06 -4.23 23.05
C ALA A 103 15.32 -5.57 22.90
N ALA A 104 14.41 -5.68 21.93
CA ALA A 104 13.73 -6.94 21.61
C ALA A 104 14.75 -8.01 21.15
N PHE A 105 15.70 -7.64 20.29
CA PHE A 105 16.79 -8.55 19.91
C PHE A 105 17.62 -8.99 21.12
N LEU A 106 18.04 -8.09 22.01
CA LEU A 106 18.83 -8.45 23.20
C LEU A 106 18.09 -9.45 24.10
N LYS A 107 16.78 -9.23 24.31
CA LYS A 107 15.91 -10.15 25.06
C LYS A 107 15.83 -11.53 24.38
N ALA A 108 15.57 -11.57 23.08
CA ALA A 108 15.53 -12.82 22.33
C ALA A 108 16.87 -13.56 22.35
N ALA A 109 17.99 -12.85 22.13
CA ALA A 109 19.32 -13.44 22.09
C ALA A 109 19.72 -14.02 23.45
N ASN A 110 19.47 -13.30 24.55
CA ASN A 110 19.73 -13.80 25.91
C ASN A 110 19.01 -15.15 26.18
N LEU A 111 17.77 -15.27 25.71
CA LEU A 111 16.96 -16.49 25.85
C LEU A 111 17.41 -17.60 24.89
N LEU A 112 17.52 -17.34 23.59
CA LEU A 112 17.86 -18.33 22.55
C LEU A 112 19.23 -18.96 22.75
N TYR A 113 20.17 -18.19 23.29
CA TYR A 113 21.52 -18.63 23.56
C TYR A 113 21.75 -19.06 25.01
N ALA A 114 20.73 -18.96 25.85
CA ALA A 114 20.82 -19.23 27.29
C ALA A 114 22.03 -18.54 27.93
N LEU A 115 22.24 -17.25 27.62
CA LEU A 115 23.40 -16.49 28.07
C LEU A 115 23.36 -16.20 29.57
N LYS A 116 22.15 -16.26 30.18
CA LYS A 116 21.91 -16.04 31.61
C LYS A 116 22.40 -14.67 32.10
N LEU A 117 22.39 -13.66 31.22
CA LEU A 117 22.69 -12.29 31.61
C LEU A 117 21.61 -11.78 32.56
N SER A 118 22.03 -11.15 33.64
CA SER A 118 21.14 -10.45 34.57
C SER A 118 20.54 -9.20 33.94
N SER A 119 19.48 -8.65 34.55
CA SER A 119 18.86 -7.40 34.07
C SER A 119 19.88 -6.25 34.02
N GLY A 120 20.73 -6.12 35.04
CA GLY A 120 21.79 -5.10 35.07
C GLY A 120 22.79 -5.23 33.92
N GLU A 121 23.25 -6.45 33.62
CA GLU A 121 24.19 -6.67 32.50
C GLU A 121 23.54 -6.40 31.14
N LEU A 122 22.25 -6.71 30.97
CA LEU A 122 21.51 -6.36 29.77
C LEU A 122 21.35 -4.84 29.62
N VAL A 123 21.13 -4.12 30.73
CA VAL A 123 21.07 -2.65 30.76
C VAL A 123 22.41 -2.04 30.37
N GLU A 124 23.54 -2.60 30.83
CA GLU A 124 24.88 -2.15 30.41
C GLU A 124 25.08 -2.29 28.90
N VAL A 125 24.76 -3.46 28.33
CA VAL A 125 24.84 -3.70 26.88
C VAL A 125 23.89 -2.77 26.13
N ALA A 126 22.64 -2.62 26.58
CA ALA A 126 21.66 -1.74 25.98
C ALA A 126 22.13 -0.27 25.96
N THR A 127 22.75 0.20 27.04
CA THR A 127 23.27 1.57 27.15
C THR A 127 24.39 1.83 26.13
N ALA A 128 25.24 0.83 25.85
CA ALA A 128 26.26 0.94 24.80
C ALA A 128 25.66 1.02 23.38
N VAL A 129 24.49 0.39 23.17
CA VAL A 129 23.77 0.46 21.89
C VAL A 129 23.16 1.84 21.67
N GLY A 130 22.44 2.39 22.65
CA GLY A 130 21.83 3.71 22.55
C GLY A 130 21.11 4.15 23.83
N GLN A 131 20.92 5.46 24.00
CA GLN A 131 20.41 6.05 25.24
C GLN A 131 18.98 5.61 25.59
N ASP A 132 18.12 5.40 24.59
CA ASP A 132 16.72 4.98 24.81
C ASP A 132 16.58 3.45 24.92
N VAL A 133 17.59 2.65 24.57
CA VAL A 133 17.48 1.18 24.53
C VAL A 133 17.18 0.55 25.91
N PRO A 134 17.79 1.02 27.03
CA PRO A 134 17.48 0.49 28.36
C PRO A 134 16.00 0.54 28.72
N PHE A 135 15.27 1.60 28.35
CA PHE A 135 13.84 1.73 28.61
C PHE A 135 13.03 0.56 28.02
N PHE A 136 13.38 0.12 26.81
CA PHE A 136 12.65 -0.91 26.10
C PHE A 136 12.93 -2.35 26.58
N LEU A 137 13.88 -2.56 27.50
CA LEU A 137 14.09 -3.86 28.12
C LEU A 137 12.88 -4.26 28.98
N GLU A 138 12.31 -3.32 29.73
CA GLU A 138 11.11 -3.56 30.55
C GLU A 138 9.85 -2.92 29.95
N GLY A 139 9.95 -1.70 29.42
CA GLY A 139 8.81 -0.95 28.88
C GLY A 139 7.86 -0.43 29.97
N GLY A 140 6.59 -0.19 29.61
CA GLY A 140 5.58 0.34 30.54
C GLY A 140 5.67 1.85 30.71
N THR A 141 5.40 2.32 31.93
CA THR A 141 5.53 3.72 32.34
C THR A 141 6.80 3.85 33.17
N ALA A 142 7.71 4.74 32.79
CA ALA A 142 8.97 4.92 33.52
C ALA A 142 9.47 6.36 33.48
N ARG A 143 10.23 6.75 34.49
CA ARG A 143 10.99 8.00 34.54
C ARG A 143 12.40 7.75 34.00
N ALA A 144 12.79 8.53 33.02
CA ALA A 144 14.12 8.54 32.42
C ALA A 144 14.86 9.84 32.79
N THR A 145 16.06 9.72 33.33
CA THR A 145 16.88 10.87 33.77
C THR A 145 18.30 10.86 33.17
N GLY A 146 19.03 11.95 33.35
CA GLY A 146 20.39 12.10 32.84
C GLY A 146 20.38 12.28 31.32
N LEU A 147 21.07 11.42 30.57
CA LEU A 147 20.99 11.41 29.10
C LEU A 147 19.79 10.61 28.56
N GLY A 148 18.88 10.16 29.43
CA GLY A 148 17.74 9.31 29.10
C GLY A 148 17.95 7.81 29.32
N SER A 149 19.17 7.38 29.67
CA SER A 149 19.54 5.97 29.90
C SER A 149 19.32 5.49 31.34
N THR A 150 19.18 6.40 32.31
CA THR A 150 18.85 6.03 33.69
C THR A 150 17.33 5.93 33.83
N VAL A 151 16.81 4.71 33.84
CA VAL A 151 15.37 4.42 33.81
C VAL A 151 14.92 3.85 35.15
N SER A 152 13.81 4.37 35.68
CA SER A 152 13.15 3.87 36.89
C SER A 152 11.66 3.70 36.64
N ALA A 153 11.10 2.54 37.00
CA ALA A 153 9.68 2.25 36.77
C ALA A 153 8.77 3.22 37.56
N LEU A 154 7.62 3.55 36.96
CA LEU A 154 6.54 4.33 37.57
C LEU A 154 5.25 3.50 37.58
N PRO A 155 4.23 3.89 38.37
CA PRO A 155 2.90 3.32 38.25
C PRO A 155 2.38 3.43 36.81
N PRO A 156 1.64 2.42 36.32
CA PRO A 156 1.10 2.46 34.97
C PRO A 156 0.14 3.63 34.79
N VAL A 157 0.18 4.27 33.62
CA VAL A 157 -0.83 5.26 33.24
C VAL A 157 -2.25 4.67 33.32
N PRO A 158 -3.29 5.48 33.59
CA PRO A 158 -4.65 4.98 33.68
C PRO A 158 -5.08 4.18 32.44
N SER A 159 -5.70 3.02 32.67
CA SER A 159 -6.06 2.06 31.60
C SER A 159 -7.10 2.58 30.61
N ASN A 160 -7.77 3.70 30.91
CA ASN A 160 -8.70 4.39 30.02
C ASN A 160 -8.02 5.41 29.09
N TRP A 161 -6.73 5.70 29.27
CA TRP A 161 -6.01 6.57 28.35
C TRP A 161 -5.85 5.89 26.99
N ARG A 162 -6.07 6.65 25.93
CA ARG A 162 -5.88 6.23 24.54
C ARG A 162 -5.03 7.30 23.86
N PHE A 163 -4.00 6.87 23.15
CA PHE A 163 -3.09 7.75 22.44
C PHE A 163 -3.36 7.65 20.94
N LEU A 164 -3.69 8.78 20.31
CA LEU A 164 -3.65 8.93 18.87
C LEU A 164 -2.28 9.51 18.50
N VAL A 165 -1.50 8.77 17.70
CA VAL A 165 -0.19 9.22 17.22
C VAL A 165 -0.39 9.80 15.83
N VAL A 166 0.05 11.04 15.64
CA VAL A 166 0.05 11.73 14.33
C VAL A 166 1.50 11.97 13.96
N ASP A 167 1.95 11.36 12.86
CA ASP A 167 3.32 11.44 12.36
C ASP A 167 3.34 12.16 11.00
N PRO A 168 3.53 13.50 10.97
CA PRO A 168 3.68 14.21 9.71
C PRO A 168 5.06 13.91 9.08
N PRO A 169 5.23 14.02 7.75
CA PRO A 169 6.51 13.80 7.07
C PRO A 169 7.48 15.00 7.28
N ILE A 170 7.72 15.36 8.54
CA ILE A 170 8.57 16.45 8.98
C ILE A 170 9.58 15.86 9.94
N GLU A 171 10.86 15.91 9.56
CA GLU A 171 11.95 15.50 10.43
C GLU A 171 12.58 16.74 11.08
N ILE A 172 12.67 16.74 12.40
CA ILE A 172 13.34 17.79 13.16
C ILE A 172 14.61 17.21 13.77
N SER A 173 15.75 17.84 13.46
CA SER A 173 17.03 17.44 14.05
C SER A 173 16.98 17.60 15.57
N THR A 174 17.18 16.50 16.31
CA THR A 174 17.30 16.49 17.77
C THR A 174 18.31 17.54 18.25
N ARG A 175 19.44 17.66 17.55
CA ARG A 175 20.46 18.66 17.85
C ARG A 175 19.91 20.09 17.75
N ALA A 176 19.19 20.41 16.67
CA ALA A 176 18.60 21.73 16.48
C ALA A 176 17.56 22.06 17.56
N VAL A 177 16.79 21.06 18.01
CA VAL A 177 15.81 21.22 19.10
C VAL A 177 16.51 21.57 20.42
N TYR A 178 17.56 20.85 20.79
CA TYR A 178 18.31 21.13 22.01
C TYR A 178 19.10 22.45 21.92
N GLU A 179 19.68 22.79 20.76
CA GLU A 179 20.32 24.09 20.51
C GLU A 179 19.33 25.25 20.63
N ALA A 180 18.06 25.07 20.25
CA ALA A 180 17.04 26.10 20.41
C ALA A 180 16.63 26.35 21.87
N VAL A 181 16.91 25.40 22.77
CA VAL A 181 16.66 25.52 24.22
C VAL A 181 17.90 26.08 24.95
N ASP A 182 19.06 26.12 24.29
CA ASP A 182 20.27 26.71 24.87
C ASP A 182 20.06 28.19 25.24
N GLY A 183 20.48 28.55 26.45
CA GLY A 183 20.32 29.91 26.99
C GLY A 183 18.95 30.17 27.65
N GLY A 184 18.01 29.23 27.58
CA GLY A 184 16.76 29.26 28.36
C GLY A 184 16.93 28.76 29.80
N ALA A 185 15.98 29.12 30.68
CA ALA A 185 15.92 28.54 32.03
C ALA A 185 15.53 27.04 31.97
N PRO A 186 16.04 26.20 32.88
CA PRO A 186 15.67 24.78 32.94
C PRO A 186 14.15 24.57 33.00
N SER A 187 13.66 23.59 32.23
CA SER A 187 12.30 23.09 32.41
C SER A 187 12.39 21.99 33.47
N ALA A 188 11.74 22.17 34.61
CA ALA A 188 11.86 21.28 35.77
C ALA A 188 10.53 21.10 36.53
N HIS A 189 9.40 21.31 35.84
CA HIS A 189 8.08 21.32 36.49
C HIS A 189 7.10 20.32 35.87
N ARG A 190 7.32 19.86 34.63
CA ARG A 190 6.36 19.01 33.92
C ARG A 190 6.43 17.57 34.40
N THR A 191 7.64 17.03 34.48
CA THR A 191 7.88 15.64 34.90
C THR A 191 7.50 15.42 36.37
N PRO A 192 7.92 16.27 37.33
CA PRO A 192 7.47 16.13 38.72
C PRO A 192 5.95 16.22 38.89
N ALA A 193 5.28 17.10 38.15
CA ALA A 193 3.83 17.26 38.21
C ALA A 193 3.08 16.02 37.71
N LEU A 194 3.54 15.42 36.59
CA LEU A 194 2.92 14.19 36.09
C LEU A 194 3.16 13.01 37.03
N ILE A 195 4.37 12.86 37.58
CA ILE A 195 4.66 11.79 38.54
C ILE A 195 3.73 11.90 39.76
N ALA A 196 3.61 13.10 40.35
CA ALA A 196 2.70 13.33 41.47
C ALA A 196 1.23 13.03 41.12
N ALA A 197 0.81 13.30 39.88
CA ALA A 197 -0.54 12.98 39.42
C ALA A 197 -0.76 11.47 39.24
N LEU A 198 0.25 10.73 38.76
CA LEU A 198 0.19 9.27 38.60
C LEU A 198 0.10 8.53 39.94
N ASP A 199 0.66 9.11 41.01
CA ASP A 199 0.58 8.58 42.38
C ASP A 199 -0.77 8.89 43.07
N ALA A 200 -1.61 9.76 42.49
CA ALA A 200 -2.89 10.14 43.08
C ALA A 200 -4.00 9.11 42.78
N PRO A 201 -4.83 8.70 43.76
CA PRO A 201 -5.83 7.63 43.61
C PRO A 201 -7.00 7.92 42.64
N THR A 202 -7.10 9.13 42.08
CA THR A 202 -8.15 9.52 41.13
C THR A 202 -7.60 10.51 40.10
N LEU A 203 -6.90 9.99 39.08
CA LEU A 203 -6.64 10.72 37.85
C LEU A 203 -7.90 10.63 36.94
N THR A 204 -9.01 11.21 37.42
CA THR A 204 -10.21 11.38 36.59
C THR A 204 -9.93 12.48 35.58
N LEU A 205 -9.89 12.13 34.28
CA LEU A 205 -10.01 13.10 33.20
C LEU A 205 -11.24 13.98 33.49
N PRO A 206 -11.16 15.32 33.35
CA PRO A 206 -12.33 16.16 33.52
C PRO A 206 -13.44 15.64 32.60
N GLN A 207 -14.60 15.33 33.21
CA GLN A 207 -15.76 14.87 32.47
C GLN A 207 -16.07 15.87 31.35
N ARG A 208 -16.34 15.36 30.14
CA ARG A 208 -16.76 16.15 28.96
C ARG A 208 -17.95 17.03 29.35
N GLY A 209 -17.66 18.28 29.68
CA GLY A 209 -18.65 19.27 30.10
C GLY A 209 -18.17 20.72 29.96
N ARG A 210 -17.01 20.95 29.34
CA ARG A 210 -16.61 22.29 28.90
C ARG A 210 -16.31 22.24 27.41
N GLU A 211 -17.11 22.98 26.65
CA GLU A 211 -16.78 23.40 25.29
C GLU A 211 -15.31 23.83 25.27
N LEU A 212 -14.55 23.31 24.29
CA LEU A 212 -13.24 23.86 23.96
C LEU A 212 -13.44 25.38 23.76
N PRO A 213 -12.73 26.26 24.49
CA PRO A 213 -12.84 27.69 24.22
C PRO A 213 -12.46 27.91 22.76
N ALA A 214 -13.35 28.59 22.03
CA ALA A 214 -13.09 28.97 20.65
C ALA A 214 -11.70 29.60 20.56
N LEU A 215 -10.87 29.08 19.66
CA LEU A 215 -9.59 29.69 19.33
C LEU A 215 -9.85 31.18 19.02
N PRO A 216 -9.16 32.13 19.68
CA PRO A 216 -9.40 33.53 19.42
C PRO A 216 -9.11 33.82 17.95
N GLN A 217 -10.15 34.26 17.22
CA GLN A 217 -10.02 34.83 15.88
C GLN A 217 -9.21 36.13 15.99
N ARG A 218 -7.88 36.03 16.05
CA ARG A 218 -7.02 37.17 15.77
C ARG A 218 -7.05 37.38 14.26
N GLY A 219 -7.78 38.40 13.83
CA GLY A 219 -7.68 38.95 12.48
C GLY A 219 -6.21 39.21 12.16
N ARG A 220 -5.69 38.52 11.14
CA ARG A 220 -4.41 38.87 10.54
C ARG A 220 -4.65 39.95 9.51
N GLU A 221 -4.61 41.20 9.96
CA GLU A 221 -4.05 42.25 9.11
C GLU A 221 -2.57 41.92 8.93
N ILE A 222 -2.22 41.41 7.75
CA ILE A 222 -0.81 41.28 7.35
C ILE A 222 -0.39 42.67 6.88
N SER A 223 0.17 43.45 7.79
CA SER A 223 0.94 44.64 7.44
C SER A 223 2.11 44.20 6.57
N GLN A 224 2.19 44.76 5.35
CA GLN A 224 3.30 44.61 4.43
C GLN A 224 4.60 45.09 5.11
N GLY A 225 5.47 44.14 5.47
CA GLY A 225 6.82 44.39 5.94
C GLY A 225 7.80 43.70 4.99
N GLU A 226 8.53 44.50 4.24
CA GLU A 226 9.61 44.08 3.33
C GLU A 226 10.73 43.39 4.12
N GLY A 227 10.70 42.04 4.19
CA GLY A 227 11.75 41.27 4.86
C GLY A 227 11.84 39.80 4.44
N ASN A 228 10.75 39.19 3.96
CA ASN A 228 10.70 37.76 3.64
C ASN A 228 11.18 37.38 2.23
N ALA A 229 11.42 38.34 1.33
CA ALA A 229 11.83 38.04 -0.04
C ALA A 229 13.29 37.54 -0.14
N ARG A 230 14.17 37.86 0.83
CA ARG A 230 15.59 37.46 0.76
C ARG A 230 15.87 36.05 1.31
N ALA A 231 15.06 35.54 2.23
CA ALA A 231 15.22 34.19 2.77
C ALA A 231 14.72 33.09 1.80
N HIS A 232 13.73 33.42 0.96
CA HIS A 232 13.15 32.50 -0.03
C HIS A 232 14.07 32.29 -1.26
N ASP A 233 14.82 33.33 -1.64
CA ASP A 233 15.78 33.28 -2.77
C ASP A 233 17.11 32.61 -2.43
N GLU A 234 17.47 32.54 -1.14
CA GLU A 234 18.66 31.79 -0.69
C GLU A 234 18.39 30.28 -0.63
N TRP A 235 17.12 29.90 -0.41
CA TRP A 235 16.66 28.51 -0.37
C TRP A 235 16.71 27.84 -1.76
N ASN A 236 16.28 28.53 -2.82
CA ASN A 236 16.30 27.99 -4.19
C ASN A 236 17.71 27.83 -4.79
N ARG A 237 18.72 28.55 -4.29
CA ARG A 237 20.11 28.44 -4.78
C ARG A 237 20.89 27.25 -4.22
N ARG A 238 20.46 26.64 -3.11
CA ARG A 238 21.18 25.50 -2.49
C ARG A 238 20.84 24.12 -3.09
N ARG A 239 19.94 24.04 -4.08
CA ARG A 239 19.59 22.81 -4.82
C ARG A 239 20.49 22.49 -6.02
N ALA A 240 21.54 23.26 -6.27
CA ALA A 240 22.54 22.90 -7.28
C ALA A 240 23.37 21.70 -6.81
N VAL A 241 23.21 20.58 -7.53
CA VAL A 241 23.89 19.29 -7.36
C VAL A 241 25.39 19.46 -7.09
N ARG A 242 25.82 19.25 -5.84
CA ARG A 242 27.23 18.98 -5.51
C ARG A 242 27.53 17.50 -5.74
N ARG A 243 28.21 17.21 -6.85
CA ARG A 243 28.98 15.97 -7.02
C ARG A 243 30.04 15.92 -5.92
N LEU A 244 29.99 14.89 -5.07
CA LEU A 244 31.06 14.60 -4.12
C LEU A 244 31.99 13.52 -4.70
N CYS A 245 33.28 13.82 -4.59
CA CYS A 245 34.42 13.16 -5.19
C CYS A 245 34.68 11.76 -4.60
N GLN A 246 35.28 10.91 -5.43
CA GLN A 246 35.91 9.63 -5.08
C GLN A 246 37.13 9.82 -4.15
N PRO A 247 37.48 8.82 -3.32
CA PRO A 247 38.77 8.79 -2.65
C PRO A 247 39.90 8.27 -3.58
N PRO A 248 41.16 8.69 -3.38
CA PRO A 248 42.25 8.39 -4.30
C PRO A 248 43.01 7.09 -3.96
N GLY A 249 43.42 6.38 -5.02
CA GLY A 249 44.72 5.72 -5.11
C GLY A 249 44.84 4.27 -4.60
N CYS A 250 44.82 3.31 -5.53
CA CYS A 250 45.89 2.31 -5.69
C CYS A 250 45.66 1.44 -6.94
N GLY A 251 46.65 1.44 -7.86
CA GLY A 251 46.99 0.28 -8.68
C GLY A 251 46.45 0.21 -10.11
N VAL A 252 47.21 0.76 -11.05
CA VAL A 252 47.11 0.53 -12.50
C VAL A 252 47.43 -0.93 -12.84
N GLY A 253 46.61 -1.58 -13.67
CA GLY A 253 46.96 -2.87 -14.27
C GLY A 253 45.89 -3.50 -15.16
N ALA A 254 46.18 -3.54 -16.47
CA ALA A 254 45.68 -4.48 -17.47
C ALA A 254 44.33 -4.22 -18.19
N ARG A 255 44.49 -3.85 -19.46
CA ARG A 255 43.62 -4.06 -20.64
C ARG A 255 42.64 -5.23 -20.50
N SER A 256 41.35 -5.02 -20.82
CA SER A 256 40.67 -5.78 -21.90
C SER A 256 39.22 -5.34 -22.15
N ARG A 257 38.94 -5.07 -23.44
CA ARG A 257 37.72 -5.35 -24.20
C ARG A 257 36.37 -4.91 -23.61
N ALA A 258 35.92 -3.75 -24.08
CA ALA A 258 34.50 -3.44 -24.21
C ALA A 258 33.77 -4.53 -25.02
N ARG A 259 32.75 -5.13 -24.42
CA ARG A 259 31.63 -5.77 -25.13
C ARG A 259 30.39 -4.93 -24.88
N THR A 260 30.15 -4.01 -25.80
CA THR A 260 28.83 -3.44 -26.08
C THR A 260 27.90 -4.56 -26.58
N GLY A 261 26.63 -4.53 -26.18
CA GLY A 261 25.62 -5.42 -26.73
C GLY A 261 24.44 -5.73 -25.81
N VAL A 262 23.68 -4.72 -25.40
CA VAL A 262 22.24 -4.91 -25.17
C VAL A 262 21.58 -4.26 -26.37
N SER A 263 21.26 -5.09 -27.38
CA SER A 263 20.52 -4.66 -28.56
C SER A 263 19.14 -4.17 -28.13
N SER A 264 18.84 -2.91 -28.42
CA SER A 264 17.49 -2.37 -28.46
C SER A 264 16.63 -3.24 -29.38
N VAL A 265 15.61 -3.86 -28.81
CA VAL A 265 14.60 -4.59 -29.60
C VAL A 265 13.49 -3.61 -29.90
N ALA A 266 13.50 -3.04 -31.10
CA ALA A 266 12.32 -2.44 -31.69
C ALA A 266 11.25 -3.53 -31.84
N VAL A 267 10.02 -3.27 -31.38
CA VAL A 267 8.87 -4.14 -31.57
C VAL A 267 8.18 -3.73 -32.88
N PRO A 268 8.18 -4.57 -33.94
CA PRO A 268 7.28 -4.38 -35.06
C PRO A 268 5.94 -5.06 -34.76
N ALA A 269 4.85 -4.31 -34.89
CA ALA A 269 3.50 -4.87 -34.93
C ALA A 269 3.31 -5.56 -36.30
N ASP A 270 3.41 -6.89 -36.32
CA ASP A 270 3.10 -7.73 -37.49
C ASP A 270 2.06 -8.80 -37.08
N PRO A 271 0.80 -8.75 -37.58
CA PRO A 271 -0.31 -9.60 -37.11
C PRO A 271 -0.23 -11.09 -37.50
N GLY A 272 0.88 -11.56 -38.09
CA GLY A 272 0.97 -12.89 -38.72
C GLY A 272 1.80 -13.97 -38.02
N ARG A 273 2.38 -13.74 -36.83
CA ARG A 273 3.32 -14.72 -36.23
C ARG A 273 2.64 -15.75 -35.34
N GLY A 274 2.80 -17.03 -35.71
CA GLY A 274 2.42 -18.18 -34.89
C GLY A 274 3.15 -18.25 -33.53
N LEU A 275 2.59 -19.05 -32.62
CA LEU A 275 3.02 -19.20 -31.21
C LEU A 275 4.54 -19.37 -31.06
N MET A 276 5.19 -18.48 -30.29
CA MET A 276 6.62 -18.59 -30.00
C MET A 276 6.92 -19.52 -28.82
N ARG A 277 8.01 -20.28 -28.93
CA ARG A 277 8.53 -21.10 -27.84
C ARG A 277 9.46 -20.27 -26.96
N ALA A 278 9.24 -20.29 -25.65
CA ALA A 278 10.14 -19.65 -24.70
C ALA A 278 11.52 -20.31 -24.75
N ARG A 279 12.58 -19.50 -24.80
CA ARG A 279 13.98 -19.98 -24.74
C ARG A 279 14.34 -20.33 -23.30
N LEU A 280 13.97 -21.53 -22.87
CA LEU A 280 14.30 -22.07 -21.55
C LEU A 280 15.63 -22.82 -21.61
N GLY A 281 16.61 -22.40 -20.81
CA GLY A 281 17.80 -23.21 -20.51
C GLY A 281 17.46 -24.37 -19.58
N VAL A 282 18.44 -25.21 -19.24
CA VAL A 282 18.25 -26.40 -18.36
C VAL A 282 17.51 -26.04 -17.07
N ARG A 283 17.95 -24.96 -16.41
CA ARG A 283 17.33 -24.45 -15.17
C ARG A 283 15.88 -24.00 -15.37
N GLY A 284 15.57 -23.35 -16.50
CA GLY A 284 14.21 -22.89 -16.81
C GLY A 284 13.27 -24.04 -17.15
N THR A 285 13.77 -25.08 -17.83
CA THR A 285 13.02 -26.31 -18.10
C THR A 285 12.73 -27.06 -16.80
N ALA A 286 13.72 -27.19 -15.90
CA ALA A 286 13.52 -27.79 -14.59
C ALA A 286 12.49 -27.01 -13.75
N ALA A 287 12.55 -25.68 -13.75
CA ALA A 287 11.59 -24.82 -13.08
C ALA A 287 10.16 -24.99 -13.63
N LEU A 288 10.01 -25.02 -14.95
CA LEU A 288 8.73 -25.29 -15.61
C LEU A 288 8.14 -26.64 -15.18
N TRP A 289 8.96 -27.70 -15.21
CA TRP A 289 8.50 -29.04 -14.82
C TRP A 289 8.13 -29.11 -13.33
N ALA A 290 8.96 -28.55 -12.45
CA ALA A 290 8.69 -28.50 -11.01
C ALA A 290 7.36 -27.79 -10.71
N GLY A 291 7.10 -26.65 -11.34
CA GLY A 291 5.83 -25.94 -11.21
C GLY A 291 4.64 -26.75 -11.72
N LYS A 292 4.74 -27.33 -12.93
CA LYS A 292 3.64 -28.10 -13.51
C LYS A 292 3.32 -29.38 -12.74
N LEU A 293 4.34 -30.05 -12.19
CA LEU A 293 4.16 -31.19 -11.29
C LEU A 293 3.47 -30.75 -9.99
N THR A 294 3.92 -29.64 -9.40
CA THR A 294 3.29 -29.05 -8.21
C THR A 294 1.83 -28.68 -8.46
N ALA A 295 1.51 -28.10 -9.61
CA ALA A 295 0.14 -27.75 -10.00
C ALA A 295 -0.75 -29.00 -10.17
N SER A 296 -0.18 -30.09 -10.68
CA SER A 296 -0.89 -31.35 -10.89
C SER A 296 -1.15 -32.06 -9.56
N LEU A 297 -0.15 -32.09 -8.67
CA LEU A 297 -0.25 -32.66 -7.32
C LEU A 297 -1.24 -31.87 -6.45
N SER A 298 -1.15 -30.54 -6.45
CA SER A 298 -2.06 -29.67 -5.68
C SER A 298 -3.52 -29.91 -6.04
N ARG A 299 -3.83 -29.99 -7.35
CA ARG A 299 -5.18 -30.29 -7.85
C ARG A 299 -5.60 -31.73 -7.57
N GLY A 300 -4.72 -32.71 -7.80
CA GLY A 300 -5.01 -34.13 -7.58
C GLY A 300 -5.28 -34.49 -6.11
N LEU A 301 -4.57 -33.84 -5.18
CA LEU A 301 -4.75 -34.03 -3.74
C LEU A 301 -5.90 -33.20 -3.16
N ARG A 302 -6.60 -32.38 -3.97
CA ARG A 302 -7.64 -31.43 -3.54
C ARG A 302 -7.19 -30.50 -2.40
N ARG A 303 -5.89 -30.27 -2.24
CA ARG A 303 -5.28 -29.41 -1.21
C ARG A 303 -5.08 -27.96 -1.66
N GLY A 304 -5.57 -27.60 -2.85
CA GLY A 304 -5.56 -26.24 -3.37
C GLY A 304 -5.86 -26.18 -4.88
N GLY A 305 -6.07 -24.97 -5.41
CA GLY A 305 -6.39 -24.74 -6.83
C GLY A 305 -5.18 -24.76 -7.78
N GLY A 306 -3.95 -24.91 -7.27
CA GLY A 306 -2.73 -24.78 -8.08
C GLY A 306 -2.49 -23.36 -8.61
N THR A 307 -2.96 -22.34 -7.88
CA THR A 307 -3.01 -20.94 -8.34
C THR A 307 -1.83 -20.09 -7.88
N THR A 308 -1.12 -20.48 -6.82
CA THR A 308 -0.01 -19.68 -6.25
C THR A 308 1.24 -20.55 -6.04
N LEU A 309 1.12 -21.66 -5.31
CA LEU A 309 2.23 -22.56 -4.96
C LEU A 309 3.05 -23.05 -6.16
N PRO A 310 2.46 -23.40 -7.32
CA PRO A 310 3.25 -23.77 -8.50
C PRO A 310 4.19 -22.67 -8.97
N GLY A 311 3.75 -21.41 -8.89
CA GLY A 311 4.56 -20.26 -9.23
C GLY A 311 5.71 -20.06 -8.26
N ASP A 312 5.46 -20.22 -6.96
CA ASP A 312 6.49 -20.12 -5.92
C ASP A 312 7.59 -21.18 -6.10
N VAL A 313 7.22 -22.45 -6.26
CA VAL A 313 8.17 -23.56 -6.50
C VAL A 313 9.00 -23.33 -7.77
N SER A 314 8.36 -22.94 -8.88
CA SER A 314 9.09 -22.64 -10.12
C SER A 314 10.08 -21.50 -9.95
N ARG A 315 9.73 -20.46 -9.21
CA ARG A 315 10.60 -19.30 -8.98
C ARG A 315 11.74 -19.63 -8.02
N TRP A 316 11.52 -20.51 -7.06
CA TRP A 316 12.59 -21.03 -6.21
C TRP A 316 13.65 -21.76 -7.06
N VAL A 317 13.21 -22.58 -8.04
CA VAL A 317 14.14 -23.24 -8.97
C VAL A 317 14.80 -22.23 -9.91
N ASP A 318 14.04 -21.35 -10.55
CA ASP A 318 14.53 -20.32 -11.49
C ASP A 318 13.83 -18.97 -11.23
N PRO A 319 14.49 -18.03 -10.51
CA PRO A 319 13.88 -16.75 -10.16
C PRO A 319 13.43 -15.89 -11.35
N ALA A 320 14.03 -16.12 -12.53
CA ALA A 320 13.74 -15.39 -13.76
C ALA A 320 12.76 -16.15 -14.69
N ILE A 321 12.09 -17.20 -14.22
CA ILE A 321 11.20 -18.02 -15.04
C ILE A 321 10.06 -17.20 -15.67
N LEU A 322 9.46 -16.28 -14.91
CA LEU A 322 8.39 -15.41 -15.43
C LEU A 322 8.92 -14.55 -16.58
N THR A 323 10.04 -13.85 -16.39
CA THR A 323 10.69 -13.06 -17.46
C THR A 323 10.96 -13.89 -18.71
N LYS A 324 11.42 -15.12 -18.57
CA LYS A 324 11.71 -16.01 -19.71
C LYS A 324 10.45 -16.41 -20.47
N LEU A 325 9.35 -16.67 -19.76
CA LEU A 325 8.07 -17.06 -20.36
C LEU A 325 7.35 -15.85 -20.96
N SER A 326 7.33 -14.71 -20.28
CA SER A 326 6.66 -13.50 -20.75
C SER A 326 7.24 -12.96 -22.05
N ARG A 327 8.53 -13.18 -22.33
CA ARG A 327 9.17 -12.85 -23.62
C ARG A 327 8.56 -13.58 -24.83
N SER A 328 7.80 -14.65 -24.63
CA SER A 328 7.11 -15.36 -25.71
C SER A 328 5.74 -14.79 -26.06
N LEU A 329 5.25 -13.80 -25.29
CA LEU A 329 4.00 -13.08 -25.52
C LEU A 329 4.25 -11.98 -26.57
N THR A 330 3.99 -12.29 -27.83
CA THR A 330 4.34 -11.46 -28.99
C THR A 330 3.62 -10.12 -29.03
N ASP A 331 2.41 -10.04 -28.48
CA ASP A 331 1.59 -8.83 -28.45
C ASP A 331 1.83 -8.02 -27.17
N GLY A 332 2.82 -8.43 -26.35
CA GLY A 332 3.20 -7.76 -25.11
C GLY A 332 2.34 -8.17 -23.92
N SER A 333 2.22 -7.27 -22.94
CA SER A 333 1.46 -7.51 -21.71
C SER A 333 0.78 -6.25 -21.19
N ILE A 334 -0.37 -6.47 -20.56
CA ILE A 334 -1.20 -5.48 -19.88
C ILE A 334 -1.22 -5.83 -18.40
N VAL A 335 -1.02 -4.84 -17.55
CA VAL A 335 -1.13 -5.00 -16.10
C VAL A 335 -2.29 -4.15 -15.60
N VAL A 336 -3.16 -4.72 -14.76
CA VAL A 336 -4.29 -4.02 -14.13
C VAL A 336 -4.07 -3.98 -12.63
N THR A 337 -4.13 -2.78 -12.06
CA THR A 337 -3.91 -2.51 -10.63
C THR A 337 -4.87 -1.41 -10.13
N GLY A 338 -4.80 -1.07 -8.85
CA GLY A 338 -5.68 -0.11 -8.17
C GLY A 338 -6.67 -0.82 -7.24
N THR A 339 -7.11 -0.14 -6.19
CA THR A 339 -7.77 -0.77 -5.04
C THR A 339 -8.97 -1.63 -5.46
N ASN A 340 -9.89 -1.06 -6.23
CA ASN A 340 -11.14 -1.70 -6.63
C ASN A 340 -11.26 -1.91 -8.15
N GLY A 341 -11.94 -2.97 -8.56
CA GLY A 341 -12.30 -3.18 -9.97
C GLY A 341 -11.30 -3.95 -10.82
N LYS A 342 -10.09 -4.25 -10.30
CA LYS A 342 -9.01 -4.98 -11.00
C LYS A 342 -9.49 -6.20 -11.80
N THR A 343 -10.09 -7.19 -11.13
CA THR A 343 -10.54 -8.42 -11.79
C THR A 343 -11.64 -8.18 -12.81
N THR A 344 -12.56 -7.24 -12.57
CA THR A 344 -13.66 -6.95 -13.49
C THR A 344 -13.12 -6.27 -14.75
N THR A 345 -12.26 -5.27 -14.58
CA THR A 345 -11.55 -4.60 -15.69
C THR A 345 -10.69 -5.59 -16.46
N ALA A 346 -9.93 -6.46 -15.79
CA ALA A 346 -9.15 -7.51 -16.44
C ALA A 346 -10.05 -8.49 -17.22
N ALA A 347 -11.20 -8.90 -16.68
CA ALA A 347 -12.13 -9.77 -17.40
C ALA A 347 -12.71 -9.10 -18.66
N LEU A 348 -13.06 -7.81 -18.58
CA LEU A 348 -13.56 -7.02 -19.71
C LEU A 348 -12.48 -6.86 -20.80
N VAL A 349 -11.26 -6.48 -20.41
CA VAL A 349 -10.11 -6.39 -21.34
C VAL A 349 -9.85 -7.73 -22.01
N ARG A 350 -9.86 -8.82 -21.24
CA ARG A 350 -9.67 -10.17 -21.79
C ARG A 350 -10.72 -10.50 -22.85
N HIS A 351 -11.99 -10.22 -22.56
CA HIS A 351 -13.09 -10.50 -23.47
C HIS A 351 -12.96 -9.72 -24.78
N ILE A 352 -12.58 -8.45 -24.70
CA ILE A 352 -12.30 -7.61 -25.88
C ILE A 352 -11.15 -8.20 -26.71
N LEU A 353 -10.03 -8.57 -26.06
CA LEU A 353 -8.85 -9.11 -26.76
C LEU A 353 -9.14 -10.48 -27.40
N GLU A 354 -9.86 -11.36 -26.72
CA GLU A 354 -10.22 -12.68 -27.24
C GLU A 354 -11.18 -12.56 -28.45
N ALA A 355 -12.11 -11.60 -28.44
CA ALA A 355 -12.96 -11.28 -29.59
C ALA A 355 -12.15 -10.76 -30.81
N GLU A 356 -11.00 -10.15 -30.56
CA GLU A 356 -10.03 -9.74 -31.59
C GLU A 356 -9.09 -10.87 -32.04
N GLY A 357 -9.28 -12.10 -31.55
CA GLY A 357 -8.41 -13.23 -31.84
C GLY A 357 -7.07 -13.22 -31.09
N ARG A 358 -6.85 -12.26 -30.17
CA ARG A 358 -5.63 -12.15 -29.35
C ARG A 358 -5.77 -12.99 -28.09
N GLN A 359 -5.24 -14.20 -28.13
CA GLN A 359 -5.33 -15.16 -27.02
C GLN A 359 -4.54 -14.66 -25.82
N ALA A 360 -5.23 -14.47 -24.68
CA ALA A 360 -4.65 -13.92 -23.46
C ALA A 360 -4.32 -14.99 -22.42
N VAL A 361 -3.17 -14.86 -21.77
CA VAL A 361 -2.87 -15.56 -20.52
C VAL A 361 -3.11 -14.61 -19.34
N ALA A 362 -3.98 -15.03 -18.41
CA ALA A 362 -4.36 -14.24 -17.25
C ALA A 362 -4.34 -15.08 -15.97
N ASN A 363 -4.00 -14.44 -14.85
CA ASN A 363 -4.10 -15.03 -13.53
C ASN A 363 -5.57 -15.15 -13.08
N GLN A 364 -5.82 -16.12 -12.19
CA GLN A 364 -7.14 -16.29 -11.60
C GLN A 364 -7.44 -15.15 -10.62
N ALA A 365 -8.72 -14.84 -10.47
CA ALA A 365 -9.19 -13.83 -9.52
C ALA A 365 -8.62 -14.10 -8.12
N GLY A 366 -8.06 -13.05 -7.49
CA GLY A 366 -7.44 -13.14 -6.16
C GLY A 366 -6.02 -13.73 -6.12
N ALA A 367 -5.47 -14.23 -7.23
CA ALA A 367 -4.06 -14.60 -7.34
C ALA A 367 -3.21 -13.40 -7.80
N ASN A 368 -3.34 -12.28 -7.09
CA ASN A 368 -2.84 -10.94 -7.44
C ASN A 368 -1.39 -10.65 -7.01
N LEU A 369 -0.64 -11.68 -6.59
CA LEU A 369 0.78 -11.59 -6.28
C LEU A 369 1.62 -12.16 -7.42
N ILE A 370 2.92 -11.86 -7.41
CA ILE A 370 3.86 -12.30 -8.45
C ILE A 370 3.87 -13.83 -8.66
N PHE A 371 3.67 -14.59 -7.57
CA PHE A 371 3.58 -16.05 -7.62
C PHE A 371 2.34 -16.52 -8.38
N GLY A 372 1.21 -15.83 -8.20
CA GLY A 372 -0.04 -16.09 -8.91
C GLY A 372 0.06 -15.81 -10.40
N VAL A 373 0.68 -14.68 -10.76
CA VAL A 373 1.01 -14.35 -12.16
C VAL A 373 1.92 -15.41 -12.78
N THR A 374 2.96 -15.81 -12.06
CA THR A 374 3.91 -16.83 -12.52
C THR A 374 3.20 -18.18 -12.73
N ALA A 375 2.37 -18.61 -11.77
CA ALA A 375 1.58 -19.84 -11.88
C ALA A 375 0.62 -19.80 -13.07
N ALA A 376 0.01 -18.67 -13.37
CA ALA A 376 -0.92 -18.51 -14.49
C ALA A 376 -0.25 -18.76 -15.84
N VAL A 377 0.92 -18.13 -16.07
CA VAL A 377 1.70 -18.34 -17.29
C VAL A 377 2.20 -19.78 -17.37
N LEU A 378 2.75 -20.32 -16.28
CA LEU A 378 3.25 -21.69 -16.20
C LEU A 378 2.18 -22.74 -16.50
N ASN A 379 0.99 -22.60 -15.93
CA ASN A 379 -0.10 -23.56 -16.09
C ASN A 379 -0.60 -23.62 -17.53
N ARG A 380 -0.53 -22.51 -18.27
CA ARG A 380 -0.84 -22.47 -19.72
C ARG A 380 0.33 -22.93 -20.59
N THR A 381 1.56 -22.84 -20.10
CA THR A 381 2.76 -23.21 -20.87
C THR A 381 2.81 -24.73 -21.09
N SER A 382 3.08 -25.18 -22.32
CA SER A 382 3.29 -26.59 -22.65
C SER A 382 4.53 -27.14 -21.94
N TRP A 383 4.67 -28.47 -21.78
CA TRP A 383 5.87 -29.07 -21.16
C TRP A 383 7.17 -28.78 -21.93
N ARG A 384 7.04 -28.36 -23.20
CA ARG A 384 8.15 -27.96 -24.07
C ARG A 384 8.47 -26.46 -23.97
N GLY A 385 7.69 -25.66 -23.24
CA GLY A 385 7.90 -24.21 -23.09
C GLY A 385 7.16 -23.34 -24.10
N THR A 386 6.13 -23.86 -24.78
CA THR A 386 5.29 -23.06 -25.69
C THR A 386 4.12 -22.46 -24.91
N VAL A 387 3.96 -21.14 -24.95
CA VAL A 387 2.80 -20.46 -24.34
C VAL A 387 1.73 -20.31 -25.42
N PRO A 388 0.52 -20.90 -25.27
CA PRO A 388 -0.57 -20.80 -26.25
C PRO A 388 -1.34 -19.47 -26.08
N ALA A 389 -0.62 -18.36 -25.99
CA ALA A 389 -1.15 -17.01 -25.83
C ALA A 389 -0.20 -16.01 -26.47
N THR A 390 -0.73 -14.93 -27.04
CA THR A 390 0.07 -13.84 -27.63
C THR A 390 0.16 -12.65 -26.69
N VAL A 391 -0.78 -12.47 -25.78
CA VAL A 391 -0.82 -11.36 -24.81
C VAL A 391 -0.85 -11.85 -23.37
N GLY A 392 -0.10 -11.18 -22.49
CA GLY A 392 -0.21 -11.34 -21.04
C GLY A 392 -1.18 -10.32 -20.46
N LEU A 393 -2.11 -10.75 -19.62
CA LEU A 393 -3.04 -9.85 -18.93
C LEU A 393 -3.04 -10.18 -17.45
N PHE A 394 -2.41 -9.32 -16.66
CA PHE A 394 -2.11 -9.63 -15.26
C PHE A 394 -2.78 -8.64 -14.31
N GLU A 395 -3.66 -9.15 -13.46
CA GLU A 395 -4.13 -8.42 -12.28
C GLU A 395 -3.05 -8.51 -11.20
N ILE A 396 -2.63 -7.37 -10.66
CA ILE A 396 -1.61 -7.33 -9.61
C ILE A 396 -1.98 -6.33 -8.51
N ASP A 397 -1.65 -6.73 -7.28
CA ASP A 397 -1.59 -5.86 -6.11
C ASP A 397 -0.59 -4.71 -6.34
N GLU A 398 -0.95 -3.54 -5.87
CA GLU A 398 -0.24 -2.27 -6.01
C GLU A 398 1.17 -2.35 -5.42
N ALA A 399 1.36 -3.08 -4.31
CA ALA A 399 2.66 -3.28 -3.67
C ALA A 399 3.58 -4.21 -4.48
N SER A 400 2.99 -5.16 -5.23
CA SER A 400 3.73 -6.10 -6.07
C SER A 400 4.02 -5.56 -7.47
N LEU A 401 3.38 -4.45 -7.87
CA LEU A 401 3.47 -3.86 -9.20
C LEU A 401 4.91 -3.52 -9.63
N PRO A 402 5.76 -2.83 -8.84
CA PRO A 402 7.11 -2.46 -9.29
C PRO A 402 7.94 -3.66 -9.73
N ARG A 403 7.88 -4.75 -8.97
CA ARG A 403 8.61 -5.97 -9.28
C ARG A 403 8.05 -6.68 -10.52
N LEU A 404 6.72 -6.64 -10.72
CA LEU A 404 6.12 -7.23 -11.91
C LEU A 404 6.53 -6.49 -13.18
N VAL A 405 6.60 -5.15 -13.13
CA VAL A 405 7.03 -4.32 -14.26
C VAL A 405 8.44 -4.67 -14.70
N GLU A 406 9.37 -4.88 -13.75
CA GLU A 406 10.75 -5.30 -14.05
C GLU A 406 10.82 -6.68 -14.72
N GLU A 407 9.94 -7.61 -14.36
CA GLU A 407 9.99 -8.98 -14.87
C GLU A 407 9.26 -9.17 -16.21
N VAL A 408 8.15 -8.46 -16.42
CA VAL A 408 7.25 -8.66 -17.57
C VAL A 408 7.42 -7.58 -18.63
N ALA A 409 7.90 -6.38 -18.26
CA ALA A 409 8.00 -5.21 -19.15
C ALA A 409 6.67 -4.94 -19.91
N PRO A 410 5.58 -4.59 -19.21
CA PRO A 410 4.27 -4.42 -19.82
C PRO A 410 4.22 -3.22 -20.77
N GLY A 411 3.47 -3.35 -21.87
CA GLY A 411 3.20 -2.26 -22.80
C GLY A 411 2.08 -1.33 -22.32
N THR A 412 1.24 -1.80 -21.39
CA THR A 412 0.15 -1.01 -20.81
C THR A 412 0.00 -1.30 -19.33
N ILE A 413 -0.12 -0.25 -18.52
CA ILE A 413 -0.44 -0.35 -17.09
C ILE A 413 -1.73 0.44 -16.84
N VAL A 414 -2.74 -0.24 -16.30
CA VAL A 414 -4.07 0.30 -16.00
C VAL A 414 -4.19 0.50 -14.50
N VAL A 415 -4.45 1.73 -14.06
CA VAL A 415 -4.70 2.07 -12.66
C VAL A 415 -6.16 2.52 -12.52
N THR A 416 -6.96 1.69 -11.86
CA THR A 416 -8.43 1.83 -11.81
C THR A 416 -8.92 2.94 -10.88
N ASN A 417 -8.52 2.90 -9.61
CA ASN A 417 -8.83 3.88 -8.57
C ASN A 417 -7.92 3.59 -7.36
N LEU A 418 -7.87 4.51 -6.41
CA LEU A 418 -7.18 4.33 -5.14
C LEU A 418 -8.13 4.71 -4.00
N PHE A 419 -8.52 3.69 -3.24
CA PHE A 419 -9.26 3.80 -1.99
C PHE A 419 -8.48 3.13 -0.87
N ARG A 420 -8.77 3.49 0.38
CA ARG A 420 -8.21 2.76 1.53
C ARG A 420 -8.73 1.33 1.55
N ASP A 421 -7.83 0.37 1.67
CA ASP A 421 -8.13 -1.06 1.67
C ASP A 421 -7.07 -1.78 2.51
N GLN A 422 -7.52 -2.56 3.49
CA GLN A 422 -6.67 -3.33 4.42
C GLN A 422 -5.51 -2.49 5.00
N LEU A 423 -5.87 -1.48 5.80
CA LEU A 423 -4.93 -0.57 6.50
C LEU A 423 -3.88 -1.33 7.33
N ASP A 424 -4.19 -2.55 7.74
CA ASP A 424 -3.30 -3.47 8.47
C ASP A 424 -2.13 -4.02 7.63
N ARG A 425 -2.18 -3.93 6.29
CA ARG A 425 -1.20 -4.58 5.38
C ARG A 425 -0.32 -3.64 4.58
N TYR A 426 -0.89 -2.59 4.00
CA TYR A 426 -0.22 -1.83 2.93
C TYR A 426 0.04 -0.36 3.27
N GLY A 427 -0.47 0.14 4.40
CA GLY A 427 -0.30 1.53 4.84
C GLY A 427 -1.25 2.52 4.15
N GLU A 428 -0.97 3.81 4.32
CA GLU A 428 -1.78 4.94 3.83
C GLU A 428 -1.82 5.04 2.29
N LEU A 429 -2.87 5.67 1.76
CA LEU A 429 -3.18 5.78 0.32
C LEU A 429 -2.01 6.33 -0.52
N GLU A 430 -1.27 7.29 0.04
CA GLU A 430 -0.12 7.95 -0.57
C GLU A 430 1.05 7.00 -0.79
N THR A 431 1.24 6.03 0.12
CA THR A 431 2.29 5.02 -0.03
C THR A 431 1.98 4.09 -1.20
N THR A 432 0.71 3.71 -1.35
CA THR A 432 0.21 2.93 -2.48
C THR A 432 0.39 3.69 -3.79
N ALA A 433 -0.03 4.96 -3.83
CA ALA A 433 0.19 5.85 -4.97
C ALA A 433 1.69 5.97 -5.33
N ALA A 434 2.57 6.08 -4.34
CA ALA A 434 4.02 6.14 -4.54
C ALA A 434 4.62 4.83 -5.10
N HIS A 435 4.12 3.66 -4.68
CA HIS A 435 4.51 2.38 -5.29
C HIS A 435 4.14 2.35 -6.77
N ILE A 436 2.91 2.76 -7.10
CA ILE A 436 2.42 2.77 -8.48
C ILE A 436 3.21 3.79 -9.32
N ARG A 437 3.44 5.00 -8.82
CA ARG A 437 4.22 6.03 -9.52
C ARG A 437 5.64 5.53 -9.83
N ARG A 438 6.31 4.86 -8.88
CA ARG A 438 7.63 4.27 -9.12
C ARG A 438 7.60 3.23 -10.24
N ALA A 439 6.55 2.41 -10.31
CA ALA A 439 6.39 1.42 -11.37
C ALA A 439 6.14 2.06 -12.74
N LEU A 440 5.30 3.11 -12.80
CA LEU A 440 5.01 3.85 -14.03
C LEU A 440 6.26 4.57 -14.58
N VAL A 441 7.02 5.24 -13.70
CA VAL A 441 8.24 5.97 -14.09
C VAL A 441 9.36 5.03 -14.53
N LYS A 442 9.46 3.85 -13.91
CA LYS A 442 10.43 2.81 -14.30
C LYS A 442 9.91 1.89 -15.42
N GLY A 443 8.73 2.15 -15.95
CA GLY A 443 8.12 1.35 -17.02
C GLY A 443 9.00 1.28 -18.26
N PRO A 444 8.83 0.25 -19.10
CA PRO A 444 9.60 0.13 -20.34
C PRO A 444 9.29 1.30 -21.29
N GLU A 445 10.25 1.62 -22.16
CA GLU A 445 10.06 2.65 -23.17
C GLU A 445 8.86 2.32 -24.07
N GLY A 446 8.00 3.31 -24.31
CA GLY A 446 6.77 3.15 -25.10
C GLY A 446 5.57 2.61 -24.33
N MET A 447 5.72 2.27 -23.04
CA MET A 447 4.60 1.92 -22.15
C MET A 447 3.55 3.03 -22.12
N THR A 448 2.27 2.66 -22.17
CA THR A 448 1.14 3.56 -22.00
C THR A 448 0.52 3.37 -20.61
N ALA A 449 0.38 4.47 -19.85
CA ALA A 449 -0.38 4.48 -18.61
C ALA A 449 -1.86 4.76 -18.93
N VAL A 450 -2.78 3.93 -18.41
CA VAL A 450 -4.21 4.16 -18.49
C VAL A 450 -4.72 4.50 -17.10
N LEU A 451 -5.16 5.73 -16.92
CA LEU A 451 -5.43 6.32 -15.60
C LEU A 451 -6.87 6.82 -15.50
N ASN A 452 -7.49 6.62 -14.35
CA ASN A 452 -8.80 7.20 -14.06
C ASN A 452 -8.66 8.72 -13.84
N ALA A 453 -9.31 9.50 -14.70
CA ALA A 453 -9.32 10.96 -14.66
C ALA A 453 -10.08 11.51 -13.45
N ASP A 454 -11.06 10.76 -12.97
CA ASP A 454 -12.01 11.22 -11.96
C ASP A 454 -11.53 10.93 -10.54
N ASP A 455 -10.45 10.16 -10.38
CA ASP A 455 -9.77 9.94 -9.10
C ASP A 455 -8.55 10.88 -9.02
N PRO A 456 -8.54 11.88 -8.11
CA PRO A 456 -7.46 12.85 -8.01
C PRO A 456 -6.08 12.24 -7.78
N MET A 457 -6.02 11.14 -7.04
CA MET A 457 -4.75 10.50 -6.72
C MET A 457 -4.22 9.68 -7.88
N VAL A 458 -5.10 9.00 -8.61
CA VAL A 458 -4.71 8.29 -9.84
C VAL A 458 -4.35 9.26 -10.95
N ALA A 459 -5.10 10.36 -11.12
CA ALA A 459 -4.82 11.36 -12.13
C ALA A 459 -3.41 11.97 -11.95
N ALA A 460 -3.02 12.25 -10.70
CA ALA A 460 -1.70 12.80 -10.39
C ALA A 460 -0.53 11.85 -10.74
N LEU A 461 -0.79 10.54 -10.90
CA LEU A 461 0.24 9.58 -11.32
C LEU A 461 0.72 9.81 -12.75
N GLY A 462 -0.10 10.46 -13.59
CA GLY A 462 0.20 10.73 -14.99
C GLY A 462 1.16 11.89 -15.23
N ASP A 463 1.44 12.69 -14.20
CA ASP A 463 2.38 13.82 -14.31
C ASP A 463 3.73 13.37 -14.87
N ASP A 464 4.27 14.12 -15.83
CA ASP A 464 5.57 13.88 -16.49
C ASP A 464 5.72 12.52 -17.20
N LEU A 465 4.66 11.73 -17.33
CA LEU A 465 4.70 10.49 -18.10
C LEU A 465 4.55 10.78 -19.60
N PRO A 466 5.32 10.09 -20.47
CA PRO A 466 5.34 10.41 -21.89
C PRO A 466 4.07 9.97 -22.64
N ARG A 467 3.34 8.98 -22.12
CA ARG A 467 2.14 8.40 -22.76
C ARG A 467 1.10 8.05 -21.71
N VAL A 468 0.04 8.84 -21.66
CA VAL A 468 -1.08 8.66 -20.74
C VAL A 468 -2.38 8.66 -21.54
N ILE A 469 -3.29 7.75 -21.22
CA ILE A 469 -4.68 7.77 -21.66
C ILE A 469 -5.53 7.92 -20.40
N TYR A 470 -6.23 9.05 -20.29
CA TYR A 470 -7.16 9.29 -19.22
C TYR A 470 -8.54 8.73 -19.58
N ALA A 471 -9.19 8.07 -18.62
CA ALA A 471 -10.54 7.54 -18.79
C ALA A 471 -11.45 7.99 -17.64
N GLY A 472 -12.72 8.29 -17.92
CA GLY A 472 -13.65 8.80 -16.90
C GLY A 472 -15.11 8.90 -17.37
N LEU A 473 -15.95 9.51 -16.56
CA LEU A 473 -17.36 9.75 -16.85
C LEU A 473 -17.63 11.25 -16.99
N ASP A 474 -18.38 11.60 -18.03
CA ASP A 474 -18.86 12.95 -18.33
C ASP A 474 -20.41 12.95 -18.37
N ASP A 475 -21.04 12.27 -17.42
CA ASP A 475 -22.50 12.26 -17.26
C ASP A 475 -22.90 13.04 -16.00
N ALA A 476 -23.11 14.35 -16.18
CA ALA A 476 -23.46 15.25 -15.09
C ALA A 476 -24.78 14.86 -14.37
N SER A 477 -25.66 14.06 -15.00
CA SER A 477 -26.93 13.65 -14.39
C SER A 477 -26.75 12.66 -13.23
N LEU A 478 -25.57 12.06 -13.12
CA LEU A 478 -25.23 11.08 -12.08
C LEU A 478 -24.34 11.65 -10.97
N LEU A 479 -23.88 12.90 -11.11
CA LEU A 479 -23.08 13.58 -10.10
C LEU A 479 -23.93 13.90 -8.87
N GLN A 480 -23.38 13.57 -7.70
CA GLN A 480 -23.90 13.98 -6.41
C GLN A 480 -23.12 15.20 -5.91
N PRO A 481 -23.77 16.20 -5.31
CA PRO A 481 -23.12 17.43 -4.88
C PRO A 481 -22.24 17.23 -3.63
N GLU A 482 -22.53 16.20 -2.83
CA GLU A 482 -21.87 15.98 -1.55
C GLU A 482 -20.84 14.85 -1.64
N LEU A 483 -19.68 15.10 -1.05
CA LEU A 483 -18.65 14.10 -0.89
C LEU A 483 -19.10 13.06 0.14
N SER A 484 -18.93 11.78 -0.18
CA SER A 484 -19.21 10.71 0.80
C SER A 484 -18.37 10.88 2.07
N HIS A 485 -18.94 10.50 3.22
CA HIS A 485 -18.27 10.62 4.52
C HIS A 485 -16.88 9.96 4.51
N GLY A 486 -16.83 8.74 3.98
CA GLY A 486 -15.63 7.92 3.86
C GLY A 486 -14.76 8.18 2.62
N ALA A 487 -14.90 9.29 1.91
CA ALA A 487 -14.01 9.64 0.81
C ALA A 487 -12.56 9.83 1.29
N ASP A 488 -11.58 9.41 0.50
CA ASP A 488 -10.18 9.40 0.92
C ASP A 488 -9.40 10.59 0.34
N ALA A 489 -9.43 10.78 -0.99
CA ALA A 489 -8.62 11.77 -1.69
C ALA A 489 -9.23 13.19 -1.69
N LYS A 490 -9.20 13.88 -0.53
CA LYS A 490 -9.82 15.22 -0.35
C LYS A 490 -8.87 16.40 -0.60
N PHE A 491 -7.57 16.16 -0.67
CA PHE A 491 -6.55 17.21 -0.70
C PHE A 491 -5.69 17.14 -1.96
N CYS A 492 -5.31 18.31 -2.47
CA CYS A 492 -4.46 18.44 -3.65
C CYS A 492 -3.05 17.88 -3.36
N PRO A 493 -2.54 16.94 -4.19
CA PRO A 493 -1.23 16.34 -3.97
C PRO A 493 -0.07 17.30 -4.25
N ARG A 494 -0.32 18.46 -4.87
CA ARG A 494 0.71 19.45 -5.19
C ARG A 494 0.88 20.51 -4.10
N CYS A 495 -0.22 21.07 -3.60
CA CYS A 495 -0.18 22.18 -2.64
C CYS A 495 -0.85 21.91 -1.29
N GLY A 496 -1.49 20.74 -1.11
CA GLY A 496 -2.17 20.34 0.13
C GLY A 496 -3.50 21.05 0.40
N SER A 497 -3.99 21.91 -0.52
CA SER A 497 -5.30 22.56 -0.36
C SER A 497 -6.43 21.55 -0.56
N ALA A 498 -7.52 21.69 0.19
CA ALA A 498 -8.72 20.86 -0.05
C ALA A 498 -9.25 21.11 -1.48
N PHE A 499 -9.64 20.03 -2.17
CA PHE A 499 -10.24 20.13 -3.49
C PHE A 499 -11.63 20.78 -3.45
N VAL A 500 -11.96 21.49 -4.52
CA VAL A 500 -13.33 21.87 -4.82
C VAL A 500 -13.90 20.81 -5.76
N PHE A 501 -14.95 20.12 -5.33
CA PHE A 501 -15.67 19.15 -6.15
C PHE A 501 -16.92 19.80 -6.74
N GLU A 502 -17.06 19.73 -8.07
CA GLU A 502 -18.30 20.11 -8.78
C GLU A 502 -19.38 19.03 -8.59
N GLY A 503 -18.94 17.79 -8.42
CA GLY A 503 -19.77 16.67 -7.99
C GLY A 503 -18.96 15.37 -7.95
N VAL A 504 -19.51 14.35 -7.32
CA VAL A 504 -18.92 13.00 -7.23
C VAL A 504 -19.89 11.93 -7.69
N TYR A 505 -19.35 10.88 -8.31
CA TYR A 505 -20.14 9.70 -8.68
C TYR A 505 -20.25 8.74 -7.49
N PHE A 506 -19.14 8.52 -6.79
CA PHE A 506 -19.02 7.77 -5.53
C PHE A 506 -17.67 8.05 -4.87
N GLY A 507 -17.56 7.89 -3.54
CA GLY A 507 -16.29 8.11 -2.86
C GLY A 507 -15.78 9.54 -3.04
N HIS A 508 -14.54 9.67 -3.52
CA HIS A 508 -13.92 10.89 -4.04
C HIS A 508 -13.84 10.93 -5.58
N VAL A 509 -14.40 9.93 -6.27
CA VAL A 509 -14.31 9.82 -7.72
C VAL A 509 -15.35 10.74 -8.35
N GLY A 510 -14.90 11.78 -9.04
CA GLY A 510 -15.77 12.87 -9.50
C GLY A 510 -15.06 13.96 -10.28
N HIS A 511 -15.73 15.10 -10.38
CA HIS A 511 -15.22 16.30 -11.04
C HIS A 511 -14.66 17.25 -10.00
N TYR A 512 -13.37 17.55 -10.09
CA TYR A 512 -12.63 18.29 -9.07
C TYR A 512 -11.63 19.27 -9.68
N HIS A 513 -11.32 20.32 -8.94
CA HIS A 513 -10.22 21.22 -9.22
C HIS A 513 -9.58 21.75 -7.93
N CYS A 514 -8.28 22.06 -8.00
CA CYS A 514 -7.60 22.72 -6.90
C CYS A 514 -7.96 24.22 -6.90
N PRO A 515 -8.32 24.81 -5.75
CA PRO A 515 -8.62 26.25 -5.66
C PRO A 515 -7.41 27.15 -5.98
N ARG A 516 -6.18 26.62 -5.97
CA ARG A 516 -4.97 27.36 -6.38
C ARG A 516 -4.69 27.30 -7.88
N GLY A 517 -5.43 26.48 -8.64
CA GLY A 517 -5.26 26.33 -10.09
C GLY A 517 -4.02 25.55 -10.54
N ASP A 518 -3.28 24.92 -9.63
CA ASP A 518 -2.07 24.14 -9.92
C ASP A 518 -2.34 22.67 -10.30
N PHE A 519 -3.55 22.17 -10.05
CA PHE A 519 -3.99 20.82 -10.39
C PHE A 519 -5.51 20.78 -10.59
N ALA A 520 -5.98 20.01 -11.57
CA ALA A 520 -7.40 19.80 -11.83
C ALA A 520 -7.62 18.45 -12.50
N ARG A 521 -8.88 18.01 -12.56
CA ARG A 521 -9.29 16.84 -13.34
C ARG A 521 -8.79 16.97 -14.80
N PRO A 522 -8.01 16.00 -15.31
CA PRO A 522 -7.65 15.97 -16.73
C PRO A 522 -8.87 15.63 -17.60
N ILE A 523 -8.89 16.13 -18.83
CA ILE A 523 -9.94 15.79 -19.79
C ILE A 523 -9.75 14.32 -20.20
N PRO A 524 -10.75 13.43 -20.02
CA PRO A 524 -10.56 12.04 -20.37
C PRO A 524 -10.56 11.82 -21.90
N ASP A 525 -9.57 11.04 -22.35
CA ASP A 525 -9.44 10.56 -23.74
C ASP A 525 -10.50 9.53 -24.10
N ILE A 526 -10.94 8.71 -23.15
CA ILE A 526 -12.11 7.83 -23.27
C ILE A 526 -13.10 8.24 -22.18
N ARG A 527 -14.33 8.60 -22.59
CA ARG A 527 -15.36 8.97 -21.62
C ARG A 527 -16.73 8.51 -21.97
N ALA A 528 -17.48 8.10 -20.94
CA ALA A 528 -18.90 7.86 -21.09
C ALA A 528 -19.65 9.18 -20.92
N THR A 529 -20.39 9.60 -21.94
CA THR A 529 -21.20 10.84 -21.95
C THR A 529 -22.62 10.60 -21.45
N SER A 530 -23.04 9.33 -21.37
CA SER A 530 -24.34 8.94 -20.84
C SER A 530 -24.25 7.52 -20.32
N VAL A 531 -24.74 7.28 -19.09
CA VAL A 531 -24.79 5.96 -18.46
C VAL A 531 -26.22 5.68 -18.00
N SER A 532 -26.79 4.57 -18.45
CA SER A 532 -28.11 4.10 -18.06
C SER A 532 -27.99 2.68 -17.51
N ILE A 533 -28.48 2.47 -16.28
CA ILE A 533 -28.43 1.18 -15.59
C ILE A 533 -29.84 0.59 -15.59
N GLU A 534 -30.00 -0.58 -16.19
CA GLU A 534 -31.29 -1.26 -16.38
C GLU A 534 -31.41 -2.42 -15.40
N GLY A 535 -31.82 -2.06 -14.18
CA GLY A 535 -31.95 -3.00 -13.07
C GLY A 535 -30.62 -3.69 -12.74
N MET A 536 -30.70 -4.96 -12.33
CA MET A 536 -29.51 -5.78 -12.10
C MET A 536 -28.99 -6.44 -13.37
N GLU A 537 -29.68 -6.29 -14.51
CA GLU A 537 -29.47 -7.12 -15.69
C GLU A 537 -28.36 -6.65 -16.59
N ARG A 538 -28.35 -5.35 -16.89
CA ARG A 538 -27.47 -4.76 -17.89
C ARG A 538 -27.33 -3.26 -17.70
N MET A 539 -26.35 -2.68 -18.36
CA MET A 539 -26.16 -1.24 -18.48
C MET A 539 -25.85 -0.84 -19.91
N ARG A 540 -26.24 0.38 -20.26
CA ARG A 540 -25.98 1.04 -21.54
C ARG A 540 -25.14 2.28 -21.31
N LEU A 541 -24.07 2.42 -22.08
CA LEU A 541 -23.24 3.61 -22.07
C LEU A 541 -23.16 4.18 -23.50
N ARG A 542 -23.13 5.50 -23.63
CA ARG A 542 -22.57 6.16 -24.81
C ARG A 542 -21.15 6.58 -24.47
N VAL A 543 -20.18 6.06 -25.23
CA VAL A 543 -18.75 6.29 -24.98
C VAL A 543 -18.14 6.95 -26.20
N THR A 544 -17.29 7.96 -25.98
CA THR A 544 -16.48 8.58 -27.02
C THR A 544 -15.00 8.48 -26.71
N ASP A 545 -14.18 8.39 -27.76
CA ASP A 545 -12.72 8.46 -27.69
C ASP A 545 -12.15 9.80 -28.19
N GLY A 546 -13.02 10.80 -28.37
CA GLY A 546 -12.73 12.11 -28.97
C GLY A 546 -12.88 12.17 -30.50
N SER A 547 -12.81 11.02 -31.19
CA SER A 547 -12.93 10.95 -32.66
C SER A 547 -14.17 10.20 -33.13
N GLN A 548 -14.62 9.21 -32.36
CA GLN A 548 -15.81 8.41 -32.62
C GLN A 548 -16.65 8.27 -31.35
N GLU A 549 -17.93 7.94 -31.52
CA GLU A 549 -18.85 7.58 -30.45
C GLU A 549 -19.37 6.17 -30.70
N ALA A 550 -19.52 5.39 -29.63
CA ALA A 550 -20.06 4.04 -29.68
C ALA A 550 -21.05 3.81 -28.52
N GLY A 551 -22.15 3.12 -28.84
CA GLY A 551 -23.04 2.56 -27.83
C GLY A 551 -22.47 1.25 -27.28
N VAL A 552 -22.30 1.18 -25.97
CA VAL A 552 -21.82 0.00 -25.25
C VAL A 552 -23.00 -0.59 -24.48
N LEU A 553 -23.30 -1.87 -24.71
CA LEU A 553 -24.29 -2.63 -23.96
C LEU A 553 -23.54 -3.76 -23.25
N VAL A 554 -23.67 -3.86 -21.93
CA VAL A 554 -22.95 -4.85 -21.12
C VAL A 554 -23.88 -5.44 -20.07
N PRO A 555 -23.88 -6.76 -19.83
CA PRO A 555 -24.67 -7.40 -18.77
C PRO A 555 -24.04 -7.23 -17.37
N LEU A 556 -23.76 -5.98 -17.00
CA LEU A 556 -23.31 -5.56 -15.68
C LEU A 556 -24.28 -4.49 -15.15
N SER A 557 -24.36 -4.34 -13.83
CA SER A 557 -25.06 -3.25 -13.14
C SER A 557 -24.14 -2.53 -12.16
N GLY A 558 -24.61 -1.43 -11.58
CA GLY A 558 -23.87 -0.61 -10.61
C GLY A 558 -22.93 0.42 -11.25
N LEU A 559 -22.96 1.65 -10.72
CA LEU A 559 -22.23 2.79 -11.30
C LEU A 559 -20.71 2.57 -11.34
N TYR A 560 -20.15 1.93 -10.31
CA TYR A 560 -18.75 1.52 -10.27
C TYR A 560 -18.31 0.64 -11.47
N ASN A 561 -19.22 -0.13 -12.07
CA ASN A 561 -18.90 -0.92 -13.26
C ASN A 561 -18.85 -0.09 -14.55
N ALA A 562 -19.47 1.09 -14.59
CA ALA A 562 -19.29 2.02 -15.71
C ALA A 562 -17.80 2.44 -15.82
N TYR A 563 -17.13 2.68 -14.69
CA TYR A 563 -15.68 2.90 -14.67
C TYR A 563 -14.89 1.69 -15.14
N ASN A 564 -15.21 0.48 -14.66
CA ASN A 564 -14.52 -0.74 -15.10
C ASN A 564 -14.61 -0.92 -16.63
N ILE A 565 -15.77 -0.59 -17.22
CA ILE A 565 -15.98 -0.61 -18.68
C ILE A 565 -15.12 0.45 -19.37
N VAL A 566 -15.20 1.71 -18.95
CA VAL A 566 -14.44 2.81 -19.57
C VAL A 566 -12.93 2.59 -19.45
N MET A 567 -12.43 2.09 -18.32
CA MET A 567 -11.03 1.72 -18.12
C MET A 567 -10.63 0.54 -19.03
N ALA A 568 -11.50 -0.44 -19.24
CA ALA A 568 -11.24 -1.56 -20.15
C ALA A 568 -11.18 -1.10 -21.62
N LEU A 569 -12.07 -0.18 -22.03
CA LEU A 569 -12.06 0.41 -23.37
C LEU A 569 -10.80 1.26 -23.60
N ALA A 570 -10.34 2.00 -22.59
CA ALA A 570 -9.09 2.74 -22.65
C ALA A 570 -7.86 1.83 -22.75
N ALA A 571 -7.83 0.71 -22.01
CA ALA A 571 -6.81 -0.31 -22.14
C ALA A 571 -6.82 -0.97 -23.54
N ALA A 572 -8.00 -1.25 -24.10
CA ALA A 572 -8.13 -1.77 -25.45
C ALA A 572 -7.63 -0.76 -26.52
N LYS A 573 -7.92 0.54 -26.35
CA LYS A 573 -7.38 1.62 -27.20
C LYS A 573 -5.85 1.68 -27.14
N ALA A 574 -5.26 1.56 -25.94
CA ALA A 574 -3.80 1.48 -25.77
C ALA A 574 -3.16 0.31 -26.55
N MET A 575 -3.90 -0.79 -26.71
CA MET A 575 -3.49 -1.98 -27.47
C MET A 575 -3.83 -1.92 -28.96
N GLY A 576 -4.33 -0.77 -29.43
CA GLY A 576 -4.70 -0.53 -30.82
C GLY A 576 -6.02 -1.16 -31.26
N VAL A 577 -6.91 -1.52 -30.33
CA VAL A 577 -8.26 -1.99 -30.65
C VAL A 577 -9.21 -0.79 -30.76
N PRO A 578 -9.90 -0.56 -31.90
CA PRO A 578 -10.83 0.55 -32.06
C PRO A 578 -12.00 0.52 -31.05
N LEU A 579 -12.51 1.70 -30.67
CA LEU A 579 -13.63 1.82 -29.73
C LEU A 579 -14.86 1.05 -30.20
N ALA A 580 -15.24 1.17 -31.48
CA ALA A 580 -16.41 0.49 -32.03
C ALA A 580 -16.32 -1.04 -31.92
N ARG A 581 -15.14 -1.63 -32.16
CA ARG A 581 -14.91 -3.08 -32.04
C ARG A 581 -14.93 -3.52 -30.58
N SER A 582 -14.29 -2.74 -29.71
CA SER A 582 -14.30 -2.97 -28.26
C SER A 582 -15.72 -2.92 -27.68
N ALA A 583 -16.52 -1.93 -28.09
CA ALA A 583 -17.91 -1.77 -27.68
C ALA A 583 -18.79 -2.94 -28.15
N ALA A 584 -18.60 -3.40 -29.40
CA ALA A 584 -19.34 -4.53 -29.94
C ALA A 584 -19.01 -5.85 -29.22
N ALA A 585 -17.73 -6.09 -28.93
CA ALA A 585 -17.28 -7.30 -28.23
C ALA A 585 -17.93 -7.44 -26.85
N LEU A 586 -18.13 -6.35 -26.13
CA LEU A 586 -18.64 -6.36 -24.77
C LEU A 586 -20.12 -6.77 -24.63
N ARG A 587 -20.87 -6.89 -25.73
CA ARG A 587 -22.31 -7.24 -25.71
C ARG A 587 -22.59 -8.61 -25.10
N ASP A 588 -21.73 -9.58 -25.39
CA ASP A 588 -21.89 -10.98 -24.97
C ASP A 588 -20.97 -11.33 -23.79
N PHE A 589 -20.48 -10.30 -23.07
CA PHE A 589 -19.65 -10.48 -21.89
C PHE A 589 -20.41 -11.29 -20.82
N THR A 590 -19.71 -12.17 -20.11
CA THR A 590 -20.31 -12.91 -18.98
C THR A 590 -19.53 -12.59 -17.71
N PRO A 591 -20.17 -12.07 -16.65
CA PRO A 591 -19.51 -11.78 -15.38
C PRO A 591 -18.86 -13.03 -14.75
N ALA A 592 -17.75 -12.83 -14.05
CA ALA A 592 -17.07 -13.91 -13.33
C ALA A 592 -17.83 -14.32 -12.05
N PHE A 593 -17.62 -15.58 -11.61
CA PHE A 593 -18.19 -16.16 -10.38
C PHE A 593 -18.06 -15.23 -9.16
N GLY A 594 -19.11 -15.15 -8.34
CA GLY A 594 -19.18 -14.33 -7.12
C GLY A 594 -19.27 -12.81 -7.32
N ARG A 595 -19.35 -12.30 -8.56
CA ARG A 595 -19.42 -10.86 -8.87
C ARG A 595 -20.66 -10.53 -9.68
N MET A 596 -21.72 -10.11 -9.00
CA MET A 596 -23.09 -10.06 -9.57
C MET A 596 -23.54 -11.42 -10.08
N GLU A 597 -23.14 -12.48 -9.38
CA GLU A 597 -23.61 -13.82 -9.67
C GLU A 597 -25.08 -13.89 -9.33
N ARG A 598 -25.88 -14.16 -10.35
CA ARG A 598 -27.32 -14.33 -10.22
C ARG A 598 -27.61 -15.80 -10.06
N THR A 599 -28.32 -16.12 -9.01
CA THR A 599 -28.82 -17.46 -8.74
C THR A 599 -30.29 -17.40 -8.40
N VAL A 600 -30.94 -18.56 -8.38
CA VAL A 600 -32.32 -18.69 -7.96
C VAL A 600 -32.33 -19.63 -6.76
N ILE A 601 -32.79 -19.14 -5.61
CA ILE A 601 -32.93 -19.90 -4.38
C ILE A 601 -34.42 -20.06 -4.10
N ASP A 602 -34.91 -21.30 -4.11
CA ASP A 602 -36.34 -21.63 -3.91
C ASP A 602 -37.28 -20.80 -4.80
N GLY A 603 -36.92 -20.63 -6.08
CA GLY A 603 -37.69 -19.86 -7.05
C GLY A 603 -37.57 -18.34 -6.94
N ARG A 604 -36.77 -17.81 -6.00
CA ARG A 604 -36.54 -16.37 -5.83
C ARG A 604 -35.18 -15.95 -6.41
N PRO A 605 -35.10 -14.86 -7.18
CA PRO A 605 -33.83 -14.36 -7.66
C PRO A 605 -32.99 -13.86 -6.49
N ALA A 606 -31.74 -14.28 -6.45
CA ALA A 606 -30.73 -13.82 -5.51
C ALA A 606 -29.50 -13.37 -6.27
N VAL A 607 -28.86 -12.30 -5.79
CA VAL A 607 -27.63 -11.79 -6.38
C VAL A 607 -26.56 -11.78 -5.30
N LEU A 608 -25.44 -12.45 -5.57
CA LEU A 608 -24.27 -12.42 -4.71
C LEU A 608 -23.36 -11.26 -5.11
N LEU A 609 -23.13 -10.36 -4.16
CA LEU A 609 -22.31 -9.15 -4.32
C LEU A 609 -21.18 -9.18 -3.30
N LEU A 610 -19.94 -9.13 -3.79
CA LEU A 610 -18.73 -9.12 -2.96
C LEU A 610 -18.24 -7.68 -2.76
N ALA A 611 -18.00 -7.31 -1.50
CA ALA A 611 -17.34 -6.07 -1.10
C ALA A 611 -16.26 -6.37 -0.06
N LYS A 612 -15.20 -5.55 -0.02
CA LYS A 612 -14.01 -5.78 0.84
C LYS A 612 -13.52 -4.53 1.57
N ASN A 613 -14.09 -3.37 1.26
CA ASN A 613 -13.73 -2.08 1.82
C ASN A 613 -14.98 -1.18 1.85
N PRO A 614 -14.94 -0.04 2.55
CA PRO A 614 -16.12 0.78 2.79
C PRO A 614 -16.79 1.26 1.50
N THR A 615 -16.00 1.85 0.60
CA THR A 615 -16.50 2.37 -0.68
C THR A 615 -17.13 1.28 -1.55
N GLY A 616 -16.46 0.13 -1.68
CA GLY A 616 -16.99 -0.99 -2.43
C GLY A 616 -18.30 -1.53 -1.84
N PHE A 617 -18.44 -1.49 -0.51
CA PHE A 617 -19.66 -1.91 0.17
C PHE A 617 -20.80 -0.92 -0.05
N ASN A 618 -20.54 0.39 0.08
CA ASN A 618 -21.54 1.44 -0.17
C ASN A 618 -22.07 1.37 -1.60
N GLU A 619 -21.21 1.12 -2.59
CA GLU A 619 -21.61 0.97 -3.99
C GLU A 619 -22.42 -0.32 -4.23
N VAL A 620 -22.10 -1.41 -3.54
CA VAL A 620 -22.89 -2.65 -3.56
C VAL A 620 -24.27 -2.43 -2.96
N LEU A 621 -24.37 -1.76 -1.81
CA LEU A 621 -25.64 -1.42 -1.16
C LEU A 621 -26.49 -0.53 -2.07
N ARG A 622 -25.91 0.57 -2.56
CA ARG A 622 -26.57 1.49 -3.49
C ARG A 622 -27.08 0.76 -4.73
N THR A 623 -26.26 -0.12 -5.30
CA THR A 623 -26.66 -0.91 -6.48
C THR A 623 -27.84 -1.83 -6.17
N ALA A 624 -27.79 -2.56 -5.06
CA ALA A 624 -28.85 -3.46 -4.64
C ALA A 624 -30.17 -2.73 -4.33
N ILE A 625 -30.11 -1.55 -3.71
CA ILE A 625 -31.27 -0.74 -3.34
C ILE A 625 -31.86 -0.04 -4.58
N GLN A 626 -31.03 0.73 -5.28
CA GLN A 626 -31.48 1.64 -6.33
C GLN A 626 -31.85 0.89 -7.62
N PHE A 627 -31.06 -0.10 -8.01
CA PHE A 627 -31.25 -0.84 -9.27
C PHE A 627 -31.77 -2.26 -9.06
N GLY A 628 -31.45 -2.88 -7.92
CA GLY A 628 -31.97 -4.20 -7.56
C GLY A 628 -33.35 -4.19 -6.94
N HIS A 629 -33.81 -3.03 -6.43
CA HIS A 629 -35.03 -2.92 -5.63
C HIS A 629 -35.08 -3.97 -4.50
N ALA A 630 -33.92 -4.34 -3.97
CA ALA A 630 -33.78 -5.38 -2.97
C ALA A 630 -34.42 -4.93 -1.65
N ARG A 631 -35.22 -5.81 -1.05
CA ARG A 631 -35.82 -5.61 0.28
C ARG A 631 -35.32 -6.60 1.32
N SER A 632 -34.57 -7.61 0.91
CA SER A 632 -34.02 -8.65 1.79
C SER A 632 -32.52 -8.76 1.56
N PHE A 633 -31.76 -8.67 2.64
CA PHE A 633 -30.31 -8.63 2.61
C PHE A 633 -29.74 -9.75 3.47
N LEU A 634 -28.77 -10.49 2.93
CA LEU A 634 -27.90 -11.37 3.68
C LEU A 634 -26.50 -10.76 3.65
N ILE A 635 -25.99 -10.34 4.80
CA ILE A 635 -24.70 -9.68 4.94
C ILE A 635 -23.78 -10.61 5.73
N ALA A 636 -22.67 -11.02 5.13
CA ALA A 636 -21.71 -11.92 5.76
C ALA A 636 -20.34 -11.23 5.92
N LEU A 637 -19.79 -11.27 7.15
CA LEU A 637 -18.50 -10.68 7.48
C LEU A 637 -17.60 -11.72 8.18
N ASN A 638 -16.39 -11.89 7.64
CA ASN A 638 -15.34 -12.72 8.23
C ASN A 638 -14.08 -11.86 8.47
N ASP A 639 -13.17 -12.34 9.30
CA ASP A 639 -11.88 -11.70 9.62
C ASP A 639 -10.67 -12.61 9.37
N ARG A 640 -10.77 -13.50 8.38
CA ARG A 640 -9.67 -14.43 8.06
C ARG A 640 -8.53 -13.68 7.36
N ILE A 641 -7.41 -14.38 7.18
CA ILE A 641 -6.23 -13.83 6.47
C ILE A 641 -6.57 -13.36 5.04
N ALA A 642 -7.59 -13.88 4.37
CA ALA A 642 -7.99 -13.36 3.07
C ALA A 642 -8.87 -12.09 3.15
N ASP A 643 -9.57 -11.90 4.26
CA ASP A 643 -10.57 -10.85 4.46
C ASP A 643 -9.96 -9.60 5.12
N GLY A 644 -8.95 -9.78 5.98
CA GLY A 644 -8.41 -8.73 6.84
C GLY A 644 -8.82 -9.01 8.28
N GLN A 645 -7.88 -8.94 9.23
CA GLN A 645 -8.19 -9.27 10.63
C GLN A 645 -8.86 -8.10 11.36
N ASP A 646 -8.62 -6.88 10.88
CA ASP A 646 -9.29 -5.69 11.35
C ASP A 646 -10.57 -5.45 10.51
N VAL A 647 -11.72 -5.56 11.18
CA VAL A 647 -13.04 -5.33 10.59
C VAL A 647 -13.59 -3.93 10.89
N SER A 648 -12.81 -3.05 11.52
CA SER A 648 -13.25 -1.69 11.86
C SER A 648 -13.73 -0.87 10.66
N TRP A 649 -13.29 -1.22 9.44
CA TRP A 649 -13.73 -0.57 8.20
C TRP A 649 -15.26 -0.63 8.00
N ILE A 650 -15.97 -1.56 8.65
CA ILE A 650 -17.44 -1.62 8.54
C ILE A 650 -18.13 -0.37 9.12
N TRP A 651 -17.47 0.37 10.02
CA TRP A 651 -18.01 1.60 10.59
C TRP A 651 -17.99 2.79 9.62
N ASP A 652 -17.25 2.66 8.51
CA ASP A 652 -17.24 3.62 7.41
C ASP A 652 -18.25 3.26 6.30
N VAL A 653 -18.99 2.16 6.47
CA VAL A 653 -20.05 1.75 5.56
C VAL A 653 -21.36 2.44 5.95
N ASP A 654 -22.02 3.04 4.97
CA ASP A 654 -23.28 3.79 5.13
C ASP A 654 -24.47 2.81 5.22
N PHE A 655 -24.49 1.95 6.24
CA PHE A 655 -25.58 1.00 6.49
C PHE A 655 -26.93 1.69 6.73
N GLU A 656 -26.92 2.98 7.06
CA GLU A 656 -28.10 3.84 7.17
C GLU A 656 -28.94 3.83 5.89
N GLN A 657 -28.35 3.55 4.71
CA GLN A 657 -29.09 3.39 3.45
C GLN A 657 -30.12 2.25 3.50
N LEU A 658 -29.94 1.26 4.38
CA LEU A 658 -30.88 0.16 4.56
C LEU A 658 -32.11 0.57 5.37
N LYS A 659 -32.04 1.68 6.11
CA LYS A 659 -33.15 2.20 6.89
C LYS A 659 -34.33 2.51 5.97
N ASP A 660 -35.52 2.08 6.37
CA ASP A 660 -36.79 2.25 5.64
C ASP A 660 -36.87 1.53 4.27
N VAL A 661 -35.78 0.92 3.79
CA VAL A 661 -35.72 0.14 2.55
C VAL A 661 -35.76 -1.36 2.84
N ALA A 662 -34.93 -1.83 3.77
CA ALA A 662 -34.80 -3.24 4.08
C ALA A 662 -35.98 -3.74 4.94
N GLN A 663 -36.66 -4.78 4.46
CA GLN A 663 -37.68 -5.52 5.22
C GLN A 663 -37.04 -6.61 6.09
N HIS A 664 -35.97 -7.24 5.58
CA HIS A 664 -35.26 -8.30 6.26
C HIS A 664 -33.75 -8.11 6.11
N ILE A 665 -33.02 -8.18 7.22
CA ILE A 665 -31.56 -8.19 7.25
C ILE A 665 -31.14 -9.42 8.05
N VAL A 666 -30.38 -10.29 7.41
CA VAL A 666 -29.76 -11.45 8.04
C VAL A 666 -28.26 -11.20 8.06
N VAL A 667 -27.64 -11.28 9.24
CA VAL A 667 -26.19 -11.16 9.40
C VAL A 667 -25.56 -12.54 9.60
N SER A 668 -24.36 -12.74 9.05
CA SER A 668 -23.65 -14.02 9.07
C SER A 668 -22.12 -13.82 9.03
N GLY A 669 -21.37 -14.93 9.04
CA GLY A 669 -19.91 -14.95 9.03
C GLY A 669 -19.27 -14.98 10.43
N ASP A 670 -17.94 -15.14 10.47
CA ASP A 670 -17.14 -15.27 11.70
C ASP A 670 -17.33 -14.03 12.62
N ARG A 671 -17.68 -12.87 12.05
CA ARG A 671 -17.86 -11.57 12.72
C ARG A 671 -19.29 -11.02 12.58
N ALA A 672 -20.28 -11.91 12.51
CA ALA A 672 -21.69 -11.52 12.39
C ALA A 672 -22.18 -10.60 13.52
N LEU A 673 -21.61 -10.72 14.72
CA LEU A 673 -21.98 -9.91 15.88
C LEU A 673 -21.54 -8.45 15.75
N ASP A 674 -20.47 -8.17 15.00
CA ASP A 674 -20.02 -6.81 14.72
C ASP A 674 -20.99 -6.06 13.77
N LEU A 675 -21.85 -6.79 13.04
CA LEU A 675 -22.87 -6.23 12.14
C LEU A 675 -24.24 -6.00 12.81
N ARG A 676 -24.41 -6.42 14.07
CA ARG A 676 -25.68 -6.37 14.79
C ARG A 676 -25.73 -5.16 15.73
#